data_AF-A0AA97EEX8-F1
#
_entry.id   AF-A0AA97EEX8-F1
#
_cell.length_a   1.000
_cell.length_b   1.000
_cell.length_c   1.000
_cell.angle_alpha   90.00
_cell.angle_beta   90.00
_cell.angle_gamma   90.00
#
_symmetry.space_group_name_H-M   'P 1'
#
loop_
_entity.id
_entity.type
_entity.pdbx_description
1 polymer ?
#
loop_
_entity_poly.entity_id
_entity_poly.type
_entity_poly.pdbx_seq_one_letter_code
_entity_poly.pdbx_strand_id
1 'polypeptide(L)'
;MKNISMPIHSPVPSKKFRPLVIMAIATSGVFHFLYPVLAEGTAAGTSIINEATATYSDGTTNFDAISNRVTIIVEEVRGLTVSDAGFTDTNGGSIATNDTLYFDFLVTNTGNADAYVHIPGATALGTLATGGTITAVEIVEVNGVVLTTPILVPVGGGTTAALGADFPNTTGVIPADGNFKVRVTMAVTATNAGDSVKVQFGNTLDNTTAPADGTQNQQNIRDDSDTASNANDLRTLDADLALTPANGEREAAASHEEFLATAPRPLAQTTLLMTSTTAPGANVNDARDDTITYDLDFRVANNPQPGFPAGSLEGTTINLDTGTGATAVQRILVSTTVPPNTVWDGITPLVPNGNWIPVYSIDDAYSGLENPISGVTWTTTPPADVTTVTRIGFIYDAGVNGALAPGTTVNDFRFTVVTSGLPATGGTVANMGQIFGETFGDPNNRLVYDESGDQRPNNYDDGIFPVNPDISNFTTTPRTGAADPNDPDTNNNNTGTGPGGESNVTLISALPLTNSALLNGPNNVPNATGPTNANDDFTNVATTIDTAVSPVGVQGDLSDPLAVTITNTVRNTVATNLDNVKLLPYAPDAAVALTGGIHGIDRNNNTSLNDEIPDGTIVTIAFGGQTATYTYTAAAGFTSNDAPVVIGTLNPNQQQSYTVTVNLPTGTPQIQGYTIPVLAFVDNNGNGDFNPATETVYNFTNNRVYPGFITLVKTARILDRDGITELEAFSATPTRRPEPGQFVEYQISYQNISEVQPATGGGNGVLTGSAFVITEDGANAPNTWAAITTHRQNTVASRGTLQFFNGAVLLGTTDPASGTAVTRYVNTIPSLAPQTGGALTLRRIVN
;
A
#
# COMPACT_ATOMS: atom_id res chain seq x y z
N MET A 1 -22.00 -79.31 -27.17
CA MET A 1 -22.82 -78.19 -27.69
C MET A 1 -22.37 -76.90 -26.99
N LYS A 2 -22.83 -75.74 -27.49
CA LYS A 2 -23.07 -74.45 -26.80
C LYS A 2 -23.03 -74.44 -25.24
N ASN A 3 -22.65 -73.36 -24.53
CA ASN A 3 -22.02 -72.06 -24.88
C ASN A 3 -21.72 -71.25 -23.57
N ILE A 4 -21.16 -70.02 -23.68
CA ILE A 4 -21.24 -68.91 -22.66
C ILE A 4 -20.44 -69.12 -21.35
N SER A 5 -19.89 -68.11 -20.66
CA SER A 5 -19.28 -66.81 -21.01
C SER A 5 -18.64 -66.23 -19.73
N MET A 6 -17.52 -65.51 -19.83
CA MET A 6 -16.98 -64.67 -18.73
C MET A 6 -16.55 -63.31 -19.29
N PRO A 7 -16.91 -62.18 -18.64
CA PRO A 7 -16.49 -60.85 -19.09
C PRO A 7 -15.00 -60.62 -18.73
N ILE A 8 -14.20 -60.23 -19.73
CA ILE A 8 -12.81 -59.82 -19.55
C ILE A 8 -12.79 -58.32 -19.23
N HIS A 9 -12.05 -57.91 -18.19
CA HIS A 9 -11.82 -56.49 -17.90
C HIS A 9 -10.90 -55.86 -18.95
N SER A 10 -11.34 -54.77 -19.58
CA SER A 10 -10.48 -53.92 -20.42
C SER A 10 -9.51 -53.11 -19.55
N PRO A 11 -8.19 -53.15 -19.80
CA PRO A 11 -7.23 -52.29 -19.10
C PRO A 11 -7.29 -50.85 -19.65
N VAL A 12 -7.19 -49.86 -18.76
CA VAL A 12 -7.18 -48.43 -19.12
C VAL A 12 -5.77 -48.02 -19.62
N PRO A 13 -5.64 -47.39 -20.80
CA PRO A 13 -4.35 -46.90 -21.30
C PRO A 13 -3.72 -45.81 -20.42
N SER A 14 -2.39 -45.82 -20.29
CA SER A 14 -1.65 -44.98 -19.34
C SER A 14 -1.50 -43.51 -19.74
N LYS A 15 -1.70 -42.59 -18.78
CA LYS A 15 -1.48 -41.13 -18.91
C LYS A 15 0.01 -40.72 -19.04
N LYS A 16 0.77 -41.22 -20.03
CA LYS A 16 2.21 -40.90 -20.20
C LYS A 16 2.66 -40.38 -21.57
N PHE A 17 1.76 -40.16 -22.53
CA PHE A 17 2.13 -39.66 -23.88
C PHE A 17 1.95 -38.15 -24.11
N ARG A 18 1.43 -37.37 -23.15
CA ARG A 18 1.22 -35.92 -23.32
C ARG A 18 2.50 -35.05 -23.38
N PRO A 19 3.61 -35.32 -22.65
CA PRO A 19 4.76 -34.42 -22.66
C PRO A 19 5.48 -34.30 -24.02
N LEU A 20 5.48 -35.36 -24.82
CA LEU A 20 6.26 -35.44 -26.06
C LEU A 20 5.62 -34.73 -27.26
N VAL A 21 4.30 -34.46 -27.22
CA VAL A 21 3.63 -33.66 -28.27
C VAL A 21 3.86 -32.17 -28.05
N ILE A 22 3.93 -31.73 -26.79
CA ILE A 22 4.13 -30.32 -26.43
C ILE A 22 5.54 -29.84 -26.84
N MET A 23 6.57 -30.66 -26.63
CA MET A 23 7.95 -30.28 -26.96
C MET A 23 8.23 -30.20 -28.48
N ALA A 24 7.37 -30.80 -29.33
CA ALA A 24 7.49 -30.73 -30.79
C ALA A 24 6.81 -29.49 -31.41
N ILE A 25 6.00 -28.76 -30.65
CA ILE A 25 5.26 -27.56 -31.10
C ILE A 25 5.95 -26.28 -30.60
N ALA A 26 6.71 -26.35 -29.49
CA ALA A 26 7.50 -25.25 -28.97
C ALA A 26 8.60 -24.73 -29.92
N THR A 27 8.92 -25.46 -30.99
CA THR A 27 9.92 -25.10 -32.01
C THR A 27 9.38 -24.30 -33.20
N SER A 28 8.08 -23.99 -33.27
CA SER A 28 7.44 -23.35 -34.44
C SER A 28 6.87 -21.95 -34.19
N GLY A 29 7.50 -21.14 -33.34
CA GLY A 29 7.45 -19.66 -33.35
C GLY A 29 6.14 -18.93 -33.01
N VAL A 30 4.96 -19.55 -33.17
CA VAL A 30 3.67 -18.86 -33.07
C VAL A 30 3.07 -18.97 -31.66
N PHE A 31 3.52 -18.09 -30.76
CA PHE A 31 2.79 -17.72 -29.55
C PHE A 31 2.78 -16.20 -29.41
N HIS A 32 1.91 -15.54 -30.18
CA HIS A 32 1.38 -14.26 -29.74
C HIS A 32 0.63 -14.50 -28.42
N PHE A 33 1.02 -13.80 -27.36
CA PHE A 33 0.21 -13.72 -26.15
C PHE A 33 -1.02 -12.85 -26.42
N LEU A 34 -2.01 -13.44 -27.10
CA LEU A 34 -3.39 -12.96 -27.03
C LEU A 34 -3.83 -13.10 -25.58
N TYR A 35 -3.64 -12.05 -24.78
CA TYR A 35 -4.44 -11.82 -23.59
C TYR A 35 -5.91 -11.94 -24.02
N PRO A 36 -6.71 -12.83 -23.40
CA PRO A 36 -8.13 -12.88 -23.69
C PRO A 36 -8.77 -11.61 -23.12
N VAL A 37 -8.88 -10.57 -23.94
CA VAL A 37 -9.73 -9.40 -23.67
C VAL A 37 -11.18 -9.82 -23.94
N LEU A 38 -11.66 -10.74 -23.10
CA LEU A 38 -13.08 -11.03 -22.96
C LEU A 38 -13.71 -9.79 -22.31
N ALA A 39 -14.68 -9.19 -22.98
CA ALA A 39 -15.39 -8.02 -22.51
C ALA A 39 -16.67 -8.42 -21.73
N GLU A 40 -16.52 -9.37 -20.79
CA GLU A 40 -17.51 -9.69 -19.74
C GLU A 40 -17.56 -8.56 -18.69
N GLY A 41 -17.64 -7.32 -19.20
CA GLY A 41 -17.46 -6.08 -18.48
C GLY A 41 -18.78 -5.45 -18.05
N THR A 42 -18.70 -4.64 -17.02
CA THR A 42 -19.81 -3.86 -16.50
C THR A 42 -20.20 -2.80 -17.51
N ALA A 43 -21.47 -2.80 -17.91
CA ALA A 43 -22.04 -1.80 -18.79
C ALA A 43 -21.80 -0.37 -18.28
N ALA A 44 -21.43 0.53 -19.19
CA ALA A 44 -21.13 1.93 -18.89
C ALA A 44 -22.27 2.63 -18.14
N GLY A 45 -21.94 3.59 -17.26
CA GLY A 45 -22.92 4.33 -16.46
C GLY A 45 -23.45 3.57 -15.23
N THR A 46 -23.10 2.29 -15.03
CA THR A 46 -23.54 1.51 -13.86
C THR A 46 -23.01 2.11 -12.54
N SER A 47 -23.87 2.23 -11.54
CA SER A 47 -23.53 2.83 -10.24
C SER A 47 -23.12 1.80 -9.18
N ILE A 48 -21.89 1.92 -8.70
CA ILE A 48 -21.29 1.14 -7.62
C ILE A 48 -21.47 1.92 -6.31
N ILE A 49 -22.35 1.45 -5.42
CA ILE A 49 -22.65 2.07 -4.13
C ILE A 49 -22.05 1.22 -3.01
N ASN A 50 -21.33 1.86 -2.08
CA ASN A 50 -20.77 1.20 -0.90
C ASN A 50 -20.84 2.05 0.39
N GLU A 51 -21.31 1.43 1.48
CA GLU A 51 -21.59 2.01 2.79
C GLU A 51 -21.27 0.95 3.86
N ALA A 52 -20.57 1.34 4.93
CA ALA A 52 -20.14 0.46 6.01
C ALA A 52 -21.10 0.50 7.19
N THR A 53 -21.26 -0.64 7.87
CA THR A 53 -21.90 -0.71 9.18
C THR A 53 -20.93 -1.30 10.19
N ALA A 54 -21.05 -0.93 11.46
CA ALA A 54 -20.35 -1.60 12.54
C ALA A 54 -21.12 -1.57 13.85
N THR A 55 -20.79 -2.48 14.77
CA THR A 55 -21.36 -2.56 16.12
C THR A 55 -20.24 -2.65 17.16
N TYR A 56 -20.44 -2.09 18.35
CA TYR A 56 -19.44 -2.11 19.45
C TYR A 56 -20.12 -2.01 20.83
N SER A 57 -19.35 -2.21 21.90
CA SER A 57 -19.85 -2.06 23.28
C SER A 57 -18.84 -1.39 24.20
N ASP A 58 -19.32 -0.62 25.18
CA ASP A 58 -18.51 -0.11 26.31
C ASP A 58 -18.27 -1.16 27.42
N GLY A 59 -18.81 -2.38 27.25
CA GLY A 59 -18.81 -3.47 28.24
C GLY A 59 -20.13 -3.60 29.02
N THR A 60 -21.06 -2.66 28.86
CA THR A 60 -22.39 -2.64 29.48
C THR A 60 -23.53 -2.44 28.46
N THR A 61 -23.28 -1.60 27.46
CA THR A 61 -24.24 -1.10 26.48
C THR A 61 -23.69 -1.31 25.07
N ASN A 62 -24.57 -1.52 24.08
CA ASN A 62 -24.19 -1.69 22.68
C ASN A 62 -24.48 -0.41 21.87
N PHE A 63 -23.64 -0.18 20.87
CA PHE A 63 -23.66 1.00 20.01
C PHE A 63 -23.51 0.56 18.55
N ASP A 64 -24.25 1.23 17.66
CA ASP A 64 -24.15 1.04 16.21
C ASP A 64 -23.35 2.18 15.57
N ALA A 65 -22.85 1.94 14.37
CA ALA A 65 -22.08 2.88 13.55
C ALA A 65 -22.39 2.67 12.07
N ILE A 66 -22.60 3.75 11.34
CA ILE A 66 -22.84 3.74 9.88
C ILE A 66 -21.91 4.78 9.26
N SER A 67 -21.13 4.39 8.24
CA SER A 67 -20.23 5.31 7.55
C SER A 67 -20.98 6.23 6.59
N ASN A 68 -20.27 7.24 6.08
CA ASN A 68 -20.69 7.89 4.85
C ASN A 68 -20.78 6.87 3.69
N ARG A 69 -21.63 7.19 2.71
CA ARG A 69 -21.79 6.44 1.46
C ARG A 69 -20.77 6.90 0.42
N VAL A 70 -20.14 5.94 -0.25
CA VAL A 70 -19.35 6.16 -1.46
C VAL A 70 -20.18 5.71 -2.66
N THR A 71 -20.23 6.53 -3.71
CA THR A 71 -20.88 6.20 -4.99
C THR A 71 -19.89 6.44 -6.11
N ILE A 72 -19.70 5.45 -6.99
CA ILE A 72 -18.83 5.50 -8.17
C ILE A 72 -19.68 5.11 -9.39
N ILE A 73 -19.37 5.66 -10.57
CA ILE A 73 -20.04 5.34 -11.84
C ILE A 73 -19.00 4.67 -12.75
N VAL A 74 -19.34 3.55 -13.39
CA VAL A 74 -18.44 2.88 -14.36
C VAL A 74 -18.35 3.68 -15.65
N GLU A 75 -17.13 3.83 -16.18
CA GLU A 75 -16.86 4.60 -17.39
C GLU A 75 -17.24 3.84 -18.67
N GLU A 76 -17.45 4.59 -19.76
CA GLU A 76 -17.55 4.01 -21.10
C GLU A 76 -16.17 3.85 -21.75
N VAL A 77 -15.91 2.64 -22.25
CA VAL A 77 -14.74 2.32 -23.08
C VAL A 77 -15.14 1.58 -24.36
N ARG A 78 -14.57 2.01 -25.49
CA ARG A 78 -14.55 1.20 -26.71
C ARG A 78 -13.39 0.22 -26.64
N GLY A 79 -13.45 -0.84 -27.44
CA GLY A 79 -12.35 -1.77 -27.60
C GLY A 79 -12.46 -2.53 -28.90
N LEU A 80 -11.34 -2.77 -29.56
CA LEU A 80 -11.30 -3.56 -30.77
C LEU A 80 -10.09 -4.47 -30.78
N THR A 81 -10.31 -5.73 -31.11
CA THR A 81 -9.23 -6.66 -31.44
C THR A 81 -9.50 -7.31 -32.80
N VAL A 82 -8.43 -7.59 -33.52
CA VAL A 82 -8.48 -8.42 -34.73
C VAL A 82 -7.37 -9.45 -34.66
N SER A 83 -7.72 -10.72 -34.81
CA SER A 83 -6.76 -11.83 -34.82
C SER A 83 -6.72 -12.48 -36.20
N ASP A 84 -5.54 -12.99 -36.59
CA ASP A 84 -5.45 -13.97 -37.66
C ASP A 84 -6.28 -15.21 -37.26
N ALA A 85 -7.29 -15.51 -38.08
CA ALA A 85 -8.24 -16.59 -37.90
C ALA A 85 -7.97 -17.76 -38.85
N GLY A 86 -6.94 -17.67 -39.70
CA GLY A 86 -6.48 -18.76 -40.54
C GLY A 86 -5.89 -18.31 -41.87
N PHE A 87 -4.73 -18.87 -42.18
CA PHE A 87 -4.13 -18.86 -43.50
C PHE A 87 -4.63 -20.05 -44.34
N THR A 88 -4.83 -19.86 -45.65
CA THR A 88 -5.02 -20.95 -46.61
C THR A 88 -4.38 -20.58 -47.95
N ASP A 89 -3.23 -21.19 -48.24
CA ASP A 89 -2.77 -21.40 -49.60
C ASP A 89 -3.69 -22.39 -50.32
N THR A 90 -4.04 -22.08 -51.57
CA THR A 90 -4.87 -22.94 -52.43
C THR A 90 -4.12 -24.15 -53.00
N ASN A 91 -2.79 -24.20 -52.95
CA ASN A 91 -1.98 -25.34 -53.40
C ASN A 91 -1.57 -26.31 -52.27
N GLY A 92 -1.31 -25.80 -51.06
CA GLY A 92 -0.96 -26.55 -49.86
C GLY A 92 0.54 -26.83 -49.68
N GLY A 93 1.41 -26.01 -50.27
CA GLY A 93 2.85 -26.22 -50.35
C GLY A 93 3.68 -25.41 -49.34
N SER A 94 4.99 -25.32 -49.60
CA SER A 94 5.79 -24.19 -49.11
C SER A 94 5.47 -22.98 -49.99
N ILE A 95 5.11 -21.85 -49.38
CA ILE A 95 4.65 -20.63 -50.07
C ILE A 95 5.59 -20.25 -51.23
N ALA A 96 5.01 -20.08 -52.42
CA ALA A 96 5.74 -19.86 -53.67
C ALA A 96 5.14 -18.70 -54.50
N THR A 97 5.91 -18.24 -55.48
CA THR A 97 5.50 -17.17 -56.40
C THR A 97 4.25 -17.58 -57.20
N ASN A 98 3.28 -16.68 -57.33
CA ASN A 98 1.99 -16.82 -58.02
C ASN A 98 0.90 -17.63 -57.30
N ASP A 99 1.11 -18.04 -56.05
CA ASP A 99 0.06 -18.70 -55.25
C ASP A 99 -1.12 -17.75 -54.97
N THR A 100 -2.33 -18.31 -54.82
CA THR A 100 -3.52 -17.56 -54.36
C THR A 100 -3.81 -17.93 -52.92
N LEU A 101 -3.82 -16.91 -52.07
CA LEU A 101 -3.82 -17.01 -50.62
C LEU A 101 -5.07 -16.36 -50.03
N TYR A 102 -5.72 -17.05 -49.11
CA TYR A 102 -6.76 -16.51 -48.26
C TYR A 102 -6.22 -16.26 -46.86
N PHE A 103 -6.50 -15.07 -46.34
CA PHE A 103 -6.19 -14.66 -44.98
C PHE A 103 -7.52 -14.29 -44.30
N ASP A 104 -7.98 -15.13 -43.37
CA ASP A 104 -9.17 -14.86 -42.57
C ASP A 104 -8.78 -14.15 -41.28
N PHE A 105 -9.56 -13.14 -40.89
CA PHE A 105 -9.35 -12.34 -39.69
C PHE A 105 -10.63 -12.28 -38.85
N LEU A 106 -10.53 -12.53 -37.54
CA LEU A 106 -11.65 -12.44 -36.60
C LEU A 106 -11.59 -11.10 -35.85
N VAL A 107 -12.56 -10.24 -36.10
CA VAL A 107 -12.73 -8.91 -35.47
C VAL A 107 -13.71 -9.02 -34.31
N THR A 108 -13.39 -8.45 -33.15
CA THR A 108 -14.23 -8.51 -31.93
C THR A 108 -14.31 -7.14 -31.26
N ASN A 109 -15.52 -6.68 -30.91
CA ASN A 109 -15.73 -5.54 -30.02
C ASN A 109 -15.39 -5.96 -28.59
N THR A 110 -14.34 -5.37 -28.03
CA THR A 110 -13.85 -5.62 -26.67
C THR A 110 -14.06 -4.41 -25.75
N GLY A 111 -15.00 -3.53 -26.08
CA GLY A 111 -15.50 -2.46 -25.21
C GLY A 111 -16.68 -2.89 -24.36
N ASN A 112 -17.11 -2.05 -23.42
CA ASN A 112 -18.21 -2.35 -22.47
C ASN A 112 -19.57 -1.76 -22.88
N ALA A 113 -19.72 -1.43 -24.16
CA ALA A 113 -20.92 -0.86 -24.76
C ALA A 113 -20.98 -1.21 -26.26
N ASP A 114 -22.16 -1.00 -26.85
CA ASP A 114 -22.43 -1.26 -28.27
C ASP A 114 -21.60 -0.34 -29.17
N ALA A 115 -21.13 -0.87 -30.31
CA ALA A 115 -20.32 -0.12 -31.27
C ALA A 115 -20.70 -0.45 -32.71
N TYR A 116 -20.37 0.44 -33.65
CA TYR A 116 -20.21 0.07 -35.06
C TYR A 116 -18.72 -0.09 -35.39
N VAL A 117 -18.36 -0.69 -36.52
CA VAL A 117 -16.96 -0.84 -36.96
C VAL A 117 -16.79 -0.35 -38.40
N HIS A 118 -15.76 0.45 -38.68
CA HIS A 118 -15.27 0.71 -40.04
C HIS A 118 -14.32 -0.40 -40.47
N ILE A 119 -14.53 -0.93 -41.68
CA ILE A 119 -13.78 -2.04 -42.26
C ILE A 119 -13.10 -1.54 -43.55
N PRO A 120 -11.77 -1.68 -43.70
CA PRO A 120 -11.05 -1.17 -44.84
C PRO A 120 -11.24 -2.04 -46.09
N GLY A 121 -11.26 -1.39 -47.26
CA GLY A 121 -11.50 -2.05 -48.55
C GLY A 121 -10.23 -2.52 -49.25
N ALA A 122 -10.40 -3.36 -50.28
CA ALA A 122 -9.30 -3.96 -51.04
C ALA A 122 -8.30 -2.93 -51.65
N THR A 123 -8.77 -1.75 -52.06
CA THR A 123 -7.89 -0.67 -52.56
C THR A 123 -7.11 -0.01 -51.43
N ALA A 124 -7.71 0.15 -50.25
CA ALA A 124 -7.08 0.81 -49.11
C ALA A 124 -6.00 -0.08 -48.45
N LEU A 125 -6.25 -1.38 -48.35
CA LEU A 125 -5.27 -2.36 -47.87
C LEU A 125 -4.13 -2.62 -48.86
N GLY A 126 -4.24 -2.18 -50.12
CA GLY A 126 -3.27 -2.49 -51.19
C GLY A 126 -1.85 -1.99 -50.93
N THR A 127 -1.67 -1.00 -50.07
CA THR A 127 -0.35 -0.48 -49.61
C THR A 127 0.23 -1.27 -48.43
N LEU A 128 -0.56 -2.09 -47.76
CA LEU A 128 -0.20 -2.89 -46.57
C LEU A 128 0.15 -4.35 -46.93
N ALA A 129 0.24 -4.64 -48.23
CA ALA A 129 0.60 -5.95 -48.78
C ALA A 129 2.10 -6.01 -49.13
N THR A 130 2.80 -7.05 -48.68
CA THR A 130 4.18 -7.35 -49.10
C THR A 130 4.24 -8.73 -49.74
N GLY A 131 5.00 -8.85 -50.83
CA GLY A 131 5.14 -10.12 -51.55
C GLY A 131 3.86 -10.60 -52.25
N GLY A 132 2.85 -9.74 -52.46
CA GLY A 132 1.62 -10.08 -53.16
C GLY A 132 0.73 -8.87 -53.47
N THR A 133 -0.48 -9.11 -53.99
CA THR A 133 -1.50 -8.08 -54.29
C THR A 133 -2.88 -8.53 -53.81
N ILE A 134 -3.58 -7.67 -53.06
CA ILE A 134 -4.93 -7.92 -52.54
C ILE A 134 -5.99 -7.69 -53.63
N THR A 135 -7.02 -8.55 -53.68
CA THR A 135 -8.06 -8.53 -54.73
C THR A 135 -9.49 -8.43 -54.23
N ALA A 136 -9.78 -8.83 -52.98
CA ALA A 136 -11.12 -8.78 -52.38
C ALA A 136 -11.07 -8.71 -50.84
N VAL A 137 -12.11 -8.12 -50.25
CA VAL A 137 -12.37 -8.09 -48.80
C VAL A 137 -13.87 -8.36 -48.57
N GLU A 138 -14.21 -9.38 -47.78
CA GLU A 138 -15.60 -9.84 -47.58
C GLU A 138 -15.85 -10.27 -46.13
N ILE A 139 -17.01 -9.95 -45.55
CA ILE A 139 -17.46 -10.51 -44.27
C ILE A 139 -18.10 -11.87 -44.53
N VAL A 140 -17.63 -12.93 -43.87
CA VAL A 140 -18.05 -14.32 -44.11
C VAL A 140 -18.79 -14.96 -42.92
N GLU A 141 -18.72 -14.35 -41.73
CA GLU A 141 -19.30 -14.88 -40.49
C GLU A 141 -19.63 -13.73 -39.53
N VAL A 142 -20.73 -13.82 -38.78
CA VAL A 142 -21.09 -12.85 -37.71
C VAL A 142 -21.58 -13.61 -36.49
N ASN A 143 -20.99 -13.35 -35.31
CA ASN A 143 -21.28 -14.01 -34.03
C ASN A 143 -21.33 -15.55 -34.15
N GLY A 144 -20.36 -16.14 -34.84
CA GLY A 144 -20.27 -17.58 -35.09
C GLY A 144 -21.24 -18.14 -36.15
N VAL A 145 -22.05 -17.29 -36.80
CA VAL A 145 -22.97 -17.69 -37.89
C VAL A 145 -22.33 -17.42 -39.24
N VAL A 146 -21.97 -18.48 -39.97
CA VAL A 146 -21.42 -18.40 -41.33
C VAL A 146 -22.51 -17.91 -42.29
N LEU A 147 -22.20 -16.90 -43.08
CA LEU A 147 -23.14 -16.27 -44.02
C LEU A 147 -23.26 -17.11 -45.30
N THR A 148 -24.49 -17.31 -45.79
CA THR A 148 -24.73 -18.04 -47.06
C THR A 148 -24.33 -17.24 -48.30
N THR A 149 -24.23 -15.92 -48.14
CA THR A 149 -23.71 -14.95 -49.11
C THR A 149 -22.79 -14.03 -48.32
N PRO A 150 -21.49 -13.94 -48.64
CA PRO A 150 -20.60 -12.98 -47.98
C PRO A 150 -21.06 -11.54 -48.21
N ILE A 151 -20.86 -10.67 -47.21
CA ILE A 151 -21.11 -9.23 -47.33
C ILE A 151 -19.85 -8.60 -47.92
N LEU A 152 -19.92 -8.17 -49.18
CA LEU A 152 -18.80 -7.54 -49.87
C LEU A 152 -18.50 -6.16 -49.26
N VAL A 153 -17.27 -5.96 -48.77
CA VAL A 153 -16.82 -4.64 -48.32
C VAL A 153 -16.54 -3.77 -49.57
N PRO A 154 -17.04 -2.53 -49.66
CA PRO A 154 -16.75 -1.66 -50.79
C PRO A 154 -15.22 -1.46 -50.94
N VAL A 155 -14.75 -1.28 -52.18
CA VAL A 155 -13.31 -1.28 -52.48
C VAL A 155 -12.49 -0.19 -51.74
N GLY A 156 -13.15 0.89 -51.28
CA GLY A 156 -12.58 1.95 -50.44
C GLY A 156 -12.99 1.92 -48.97
N GLY A 157 -13.52 0.80 -48.48
CA GLY A 157 -13.98 0.60 -47.10
C GLY A 157 -15.47 0.88 -46.87
N GLY A 158 -15.97 0.56 -45.68
CA GLY A 158 -17.37 0.76 -45.29
C GLY A 158 -17.60 0.49 -43.80
N THR A 159 -18.67 1.03 -43.22
CA THR A 159 -19.00 0.81 -41.79
C THR A 159 -20.08 -0.25 -41.63
N THR A 160 -20.07 -1.00 -40.52
CA THR A 160 -21.11 -2.00 -40.23
C THR A 160 -22.50 -1.37 -40.18
N ALA A 161 -22.63 -0.13 -39.68
CA ALA A 161 -23.87 0.67 -39.76
C ALA A 161 -24.38 0.83 -41.22
N ALA A 162 -23.50 1.18 -42.15
CA ALA A 162 -23.86 1.37 -43.56
C ALA A 162 -24.13 0.03 -44.28
N LEU A 163 -23.50 -1.05 -43.84
CA LEU A 163 -23.73 -2.43 -44.29
C LEU A 163 -24.89 -3.12 -43.54
N GLY A 164 -25.52 -2.44 -42.57
CA GLY A 164 -26.36 -3.04 -41.54
C GLY A 164 -27.62 -3.76 -42.07
N ALA A 165 -28.09 -3.40 -43.26
CA ALA A 165 -29.22 -4.06 -43.92
C ALA A 165 -28.96 -5.54 -44.26
N ASP A 166 -27.71 -5.91 -44.50
CA ASP A 166 -27.30 -7.29 -44.81
C ASP A 166 -26.78 -8.05 -43.56
N PHE A 167 -26.66 -7.38 -42.41
CA PHE A 167 -26.30 -8.00 -41.13
C PHE A 167 -27.48 -8.77 -40.50
N PRO A 168 -27.24 -9.87 -39.76
CA PRO A 168 -28.30 -10.65 -39.11
C PRO A 168 -29.19 -9.90 -38.13
N ASN A 169 -28.73 -8.75 -37.59
CA ASN A 169 -29.50 -7.89 -36.69
C ASN A 169 -30.18 -6.69 -37.39
N THR A 170 -30.03 -6.54 -38.71
CA THR A 170 -30.57 -5.45 -39.54
C THR A 170 -30.10 -4.02 -39.19
N THR A 171 -29.17 -3.86 -38.25
CA THR A 171 -28.64 -2.57 -37.79
C THR A 171 -27.13 -2.44 -37.97
N GLY A 172 -26.39 -3.54 -38.03
CA GLY A 172 -24.93 -3.53 -38.07
C GLY A 172 -24.25 -3.19 -36.74
N VAL A 173 -25.01 -3.06 -35.65
CA VAL A 173 -24.46 -2.90 -34.30
C VAL A 173 -23.68 -4.16 -33.92
N ILE A 174 -22.48 -3.98 -33.36
CA ILE A 174 -21.67 -5.02 -32.74
C ILE A 174 -21.73 -4.77 -31.22
N PRO A 175 -22.46 -5.59 -30.45
CA PRO A 175 -22.52 -5.43 -28.99
C PRO A 175 -21.16 -5.74 -28.35
N ALA A 176 -21.02 -5.49 -27.04
CA ALA A 176 -19.89 -6.02 -26.28
C ALA A 176 -19.75 -7.56 -26.47
N ASP A 177 -18.52 -8.06 -26.57
CA ASP A 177 -18.15 -9.43 -27.00
C ASP A 177 -18.64 -9.86 -28.41
N GLY A 178 -19.32 -8.98 -29.14
CA GLY A 178 -19.76 -9.22 -30.52
C GLY A 178 -18.59 -9.30 -31.50
N ASN A 179 -18.68 -10.21 -32.46
CA ASN A 179 -17.59 -10.51 -33.39
C ASN A 179 -18.06 -10.81 -34.83
N PHE A 180 -17.15 -10.67 -35.78
CA PHE A 180 -17.35 -11.06 -37.18
C PHE A 180 -16.03 -11.44 -37.85
N LYS A 181 -16.10 -12.30 -38.88
CA LYS A 181 -14.93 -12.76 -39.64
C LYS A 181 -14.86 -12.10 -41.00
N VAL A 182 -13.71 -11.53 -41.33
CA VAL A 182 -13.38 -10.91 -42.62
C VAL A 182 -12.38 -11.78 -43.36
N ARG A 183 -12.59 -11.99 -44.66
CA ARG A 183 -11.64 -12.67 -45.55
C ARG A 183 -10.96 -11.64 -46.44
N VAL A 184 -9.63 -11.70 -46.51
CA VAL A 184 -8.79 -10.97 -47.46
C VAL A 184 -8.20 -11.96 -48.45
N THR A 185 -8.33 -11.67 -49.75
CA THR A 185 -7.78 -12.51 -50.84
C THR A 185 -6.56 -11.86 -51.48
N MET A 186 -5.48 -12.62 -51.69
CA MET A 186 -4.21 -12.14 -52.25
C MET A 186 -3.65 -13.11 -53.33
N ALA A 187 -2.86 -12.58 -54.27
CA ALA A 187 -1.98 -13.35 -55.15
C ALA A 187 -0.48 -13.01 -54.92
N VAL A 188 0.40 -14.02 -54.84
CA VAL A 188 1.83 -13.88 -54.45
C VAL A 188 2.74 -13.42 -55.59
N THR A 189 3.71 -12.55 -55.28
CA THR A 189 4.72 -11.98 -56.19
C THR A 189 6.17 -12.04 -55.66
N ALA A 190 6.43 -12.47 -54.42
CA ALA A 190 7.78 -12.67 -53.86
C ALA A 190 8.56 -13.82 -54.53
N THR A 191 9.92 -13.83 -54.46
CA THR A 191 10.73 -14.71 -55.34
C THR A 191 11.97 -15.40 -54.76
N ASN A 192 12.54 -14.94 -53.64
CA ASN A 192 13.82 -15.44 -53.12
C ASN A 192 13.64 -16.21 -51.80
N ALA A 193 14.51 -17.20 -51.56
CA ALA A 193 14.60 -17.87 -50.26
C ALA A 193 15.18 -16.89 -49.22
N GLY A 194 14.28 -16.24 -48.49
CA GLY A 194 14.54 -15.13 -47.57
C GLY A 194 13.39 -14.12 -47.53
N ASP A 195 12.64 -14.00 -48.63
CA ASP A 195 11.59 -13.00 -48.81
C ASP A 195 10.37 -13.23 -47.91
N SER A 196 9.74 -12.13 -47.52
CA SER A 196 8.47 -12.08 -46.79
C SER A 196 7.27 -12.12 -47.75
N VAL A 197 6.23 -12.88 -47.36
CA VAL A 197 4.88 -12.78 -47.92
C VAL A 197 3.94 -12.40 -46.77
N LYS A 198 3.25 -11.26 -46.90
CA LYS A 198 2.52 -10.63 -45.79
C LYS A 198 1.26 -9.89 -46.25
N VAL A 199 0.15 -10.16 -45.55
CA VAL A 199 -1.00 -9.26 -45.48
C VAL A 199 -0.99 -8.61 -44.11
N GLN A 200 -1.16 -7.29 -44.07
CA GLN A 200 -1.64 -6.58 -42.89
C GLN A 200 -3.07 -6.07 -43.17
N PHE A 201 -4.00 -6.44 -42.29
CA PHE A 201 -5.41 -6.08 -42.33
C PHE A 201 -5.73 -5.11 -41.19
N GLY A 202 -6.24 -3.92 -41.54
CA GLY A 202 -6.22 -2.76 -40.65
C GLY A 202 -4.83 -2.09 -40.64
N ASN A 203 -4.79 -0.86 -40.16
CA ASN A 203 -3.59 -0.05 -39.94
C ASN A 203 -3.70 0.63 -38.57
N THR A 204 -2.55 0.95 -37.97
CA THR A 204 -2.38 1.64 -36.68
C THR A 204 -1.02 2.36 -36.63
N LEU A 205 -0.52 2.84 -37.79
CA LEU A 205 0.84 3.39 -37.98
C LEU A 205 0.88 4.93 -38.06
N ASP A 206 -0.28 5.55 -38.13
CA ASP A 206 -0.57 6.95 -37.82
C ASP A 206 -0.25 7.28 -36.35
N ASN A 207 -0.47 6.32 -35.44
CA ASN A 207 -0.10 6.42 -34.03
C ASN A 207 1.43 6.39 -33.83
N THR A 208 2.07 7.54 -34.06
CA THR A 208 3.51 7.80 -33.81
C THR A 208 3.96 7.60 -32.36
N THR A 209 3.03 7.30 -31.44
CA THR A 209 3.25 7.02 -30.02
C THR A 209 2.83 5.61 -29.59
N ALA A 210 2.61 4.69 -30.55
CA ALA A 210 2.19 3.32 -30.27
C ALA A 210 3.13 2.56 -29.30
N PRO A 211 2.59 1.73 -28.37
CA PRO A 211 3.39 0.81 -27.56
C PRO A 211 4.21 -0.16 -28.44
N ALA A 212 5.34 -0.62 -27.90
CA ALA A 212 6.31 -1.44 -28.64
C ALA A 212 5.85 -2.88 -28.95
N ASP A 213 4.66 -3.28 -28.49
CA ASP A 213 4.26 -4.68 -28.31
C ASP A 213 2.81 -5.03 -28.74
N GLY A 214 2.08 -4.15 -29.43
CA GLY A 214 0.76 -4.54 -29.97
C GLY A 214 0.08 -3.59 -30.95
N THR A 215 -0.28 -4.10 -32.13
CA THR A 215 -1.16 -3.45 -33.13
C THR A 215 -2.66 -3.56 -32.77
N GLN A 216 -3.01 -3.73 -31.50
CA GLN A 216 -4.34 -4.12 -31.04
C GLN A 216 -4.91 -3.07 -30.09
N ASN A 217 -6.21 -2.77 -30.22
CA ASN A 217 -6.95 -1.84 -29.35
C ASN A 217 -6.27 -0.47 -29.18
N GLN A 218 -5.61 0.00 -30.24
CA GLN A 218 -4.91 1.29 -30.26
C GLN A 218 -5.90 2.46 -30.35
N GLN A 219 -5.40 3.67 -30.06
CA GLN A 219 -6.17 4.89 -30.18
C GLN A 219 -6.29 5.29 -31.65
N ASN A 220 -7.50 5.23 -32.21
CA ASN A 220 -7.74 5.77 -33.55
C ASN A 220 -7.50 7.29 -33.56
N ILE A 221 -6.73 7.80 -34.52
CA ILE A 221 -6.50 9.24 -34.72
C ILE A 221 -7.47 9.74 -35.82
N ARG A 222 -7.87 11.01 -35.75
CA ARG A 222 -8.83 11.61 -36.69
C ARG A 222 -8.12 12.35 -37.82
N ASP A 223 -8.72 12.35 -39.02
CA ASP A 223 -8.19 13.04 -40.23
C ASP A 223 -8.10 14.58 -40.11
N ASP A 224 -8.55 15.17 -38.99
CA ASP A 224 -8.36 16.58 -38.66
C ASP A 224 -7.15 16.84 -37.74
N SER A 225 -6.47 15.78 -37.31
CA SER A 225 -5.31 15.79 -36.41
C SER A 225 -4.05 15.13 -36.97
N ASP A 226 -4.17 14.18 -37.89
CA ASP A 226 -3.09 13.75 -38.80
C ASP A 226 -3.45 14.02 -40.27
N THR A 227 -2.43 14.12 -41.11
CA THR A 227 -2.49 14.29 -42.57
C THR A 227 -2.59 12.97 -43.33
N ALA A 228 -2.46 11.82 -42.67
CA ALA A 228 -2.85 10.53 -43.22
C ALA A 228 -4.37 10.46 -43.47
N SER A 229 -4.81 9.46 -44.23
CA SER A 229 -6.24 9.21 -44.47
C SER A 229 -6.61 7.87 -43.87
N ASN A 230 -7.61 7.87 -42.99
CA ASN A 230 -8.00 6.70 -42.21
C ASN A 230 -8.77 5.60 -43.00
N ALA A 231 -8.59 5.52 -44.32
CA ALA A 231 -9.35 4.63 -45.20
C ALA A 231 -8.88 3.16 -45.13
N ASN A 232 -7.69 2.91 -44.59
CA ASN A 232 -7.05 1.60 -44.46
C ASN A 232 -7.10 1.02 -43.03
N ASP A 233 -7.63 1.75 -42.06
CA ASP A 233 -7.73 1.31 -40.67
C ASP A 233 -9.00 0.50 -40.42
N LEU A 234 -8.98 -0.30 -39.36
CA LEU A 234 -10.12 -1.07 -38.88
C LEU A 234 -10.45 -0.55 -37.47
N ARG A 235 -11.56 0.18 -37.30
CA ARG A 235 -11.84 0.98 -36.08
C ARG A 235 -13.29 0.96 -35.62
N THR A 236 -13.53 1.16 -34.33
CA THR A 236 -14.86 1.37 -33.75
C THR A 236 -15.42 2.74 -34.09
N LEU A 237 -16.74 2.83 -34.10
CA LEU A 237 -17.52 4.07 -34.06
C LEU A 237 -18.57 3.95 -32.95
N ASP A 238 -18.96 5.08 -32.37
CA ASP A 238 -20.02 5.13 -31.35
C ASP A 238 -21.40 4.74 -31.92
N ALA A 239 -22.19 4.03 -31.14
CA ALA A 239 -23.51 3.53 -31.51
C ALA A 239 -24.69 4.20 -30.80
N ASP A 240 -24.53 4.79 -29.61
CA ASP A 240 -25.65 5.31 -28.81
C ASP A 240 -25.58 6.80 -28.40
N LEU A 241 -24.39 7.42 -28.40
CA LEU A 241 -24.17 8.84 -28.04
C LEU A 241 -24.66 9.23 -26.61
N ALA A 242 -24.90 8.26 -25.72
CA ALA A 242 -25.42 8.49 -24.37
C ALA A 242 -24.32 8.87 -23.37
N LEU A 243 -23.12 8.33 -23.59
CA LEU A 243 -21.86 8.79 -23.01
C LEU A 243 -20.90 9.17 -24.14
N THR A 244 -19.66 9.51 -23.80
CA THR A 244 -18.57 9.62 -24.77
C THR A 244 -17.46 8.71 -24.27
N PRO A 245 -16.97 7.75 -25.07
CA PRO A 245 -15.93 6.82 -24.64
C PRO A 245 -14.70 7.57 -24.14
N ALA A 246 -14.31 7.33 -22.89
CA ALA A 246 -13.18 8.03 -22.27
C ALA A 246 -11.84 7.69 -22.95
N ASN A 247 -11.77 6.52 -23.58
CA ASN A 247 -10.66 6.05 -24.40
C ASN A 247 -10.88 6.25 -25.91
N GLY A 248 -11.87 7.07 -26.32
CA GLY A 248 -12.11 7.45 -27.71
C GLY A 248 -12.58 6.30 -28.63
N GLU A 249 -12.36 6.49 -29.93
CA GLU A 249 -12.50 5.41 -30.92
C GLU A 249 -11.25 4.50 -30.85
N ARG A 250 -11.43 3.18 -31.00
CA ARG A 250 -10.33 2.20 -30.98
C ARG A 250 -10.18 1.46 -32.29
N GLU A 251 -8.95 1.15 -32.62
CA GLU A 251 -8.56 0.48 -33.86
C GLU A 251 -7.69 -0.75 -33.57
N ALA A 252 -7.57 -1.62 -34.57
CA ALA A 252 -6.67 -2.76 -34.51
C ALA A 252 -6.21 -3.18 -35.92
N ALA A 253 -4.98 -3.65 -36.02
CA ALA A 253 -4.44 -4.30 -37.21
C ALA A 253 -3.88 -5.68 -36.85
N ALA A 254 -4.04 -6.65 -37.74
CA ALA A 254 -3.37 -7.94 -37.67
C ALA A 254 -2.54 -8.15 -38.94
N SER A 255 -1.40 -8.81 -38.81
CA SER A 255 -0.65 -9.27 -39.97
C SER A 255 -0.26 -10.73 -39.85
N HIS A 256 -0.42 -11.46 -40.95
CA HIS A 256 0.16 -12.78 -41.13
C HIS A 256 1.39 -12.64 -42.03
N GLU A 257 2.54 -13.18 -41.62
CA GLU A 257 3.82 -13.07 -42.32
C GLU A 257 4.59 -14.39 -42.23
N GLU A 258 5.12 -14.87 -43.35
CA GLU A 258 5.87 -16.14 -43.46
C GLU A 258 7.29 -15.95 -44.03
N PHE A 259 8.23 -16.84 -43.63
CA PHE A 259 9.65 -16.48 -43.40
C PHE A 259 10.74 -17.57 -43.61
N LEU A 260 12.03 -17.18 -43.42
CA LEU A 260 13.24 -18.05 -43.48
C LEU A 260 14.45 -17.89 -42.36
N ALA A 261 14.36 -17.28 -41.10
CA ALA A 261 15.07 -17.44 -39.68
C ALA A 261 16.49 -16.89 -39.04
N THR A 262 16.74 -16.69 -37.66
CA THR A 262 18.08 -16.35 -36.85
C THR A 262 18.20 -16.36 -35.20
N ALA A 263 19.30 -15.91 -34.42
CA ALA A 263 19.63 -16.11 -32.87
C ALA A 263 20.69 -15.20 -31.97
N PRO A 264 20.95 -15.32 -30.56
CA PRO A 264 21.62 -14.35 -29.51
C PRO A 264 22.83 -14.68 -28.43
N ARG A 265 23.05 -13.99 -27.19
CA ARG A 265 24.30 -13.84 -26.20
C ARG A 265 24.18 -13.87 -24.55
N PRO A 266 25.23 -13.63 -23.61
CA PRO A 266 25.31 -13.73 -22.03
C PRO A 266 26.14 -12.70 -21.02
N LEU A 267 26.13 -12.74 -19.60
CA LEU A 267 26.94 -11.98 -18.48
C LEU A 267 26.75 -12.33 -16.89
N ALA A 268 27.46 -11.74 -15.86
CA ALA A 268 27.36 -11.89 -14.33
C ALA A 268 27.28 -10.58 -13.42
N GLN A 269 26.78 -10.62 -12.13
CA GLN A 269 26.50 -9.44 -11.20
C GLN A 269 26.40 -9.70 -9.64
N THR A 270 26.43 -8.66 -8.75
CA THR A 270 26.29 -8.71 -7.24
C THR A 270 25.60 -7.51 -6.54
N THR A 271 24.94 -7.70 -5.37
CA THR A 271 24.45 -6.65 -4.43
C THR A 271 24.95 -6.86 -2.98
N LEU A 272 25.26 -5.80 -2.23
CA LEU A 272 25.58 -5.75 -0.79
C LEU A 272 24.46 -5.06 0.04
N LEU A 273 24.32 -5.46 1.31
CA LEU A 273 23.35 -4.93 2.26
C LEU A 273 24.05 -4.60 3.60
N MET A 274 23.59 -3.56 4.32
CA MET A 274 23.98 -3.21 5.70
C MET A 274 22.75 -2.84 6.55
N THR A 275 22.70 -3.28 7.81
CA THR A 275 21.76 -2.77 8.82
C THR A 275 22.47 -2.54 10.16
N SER A 276 21.80 -1.86 11.10
CA SER A 276 22.32 -1.59 12.43
C SER A 276 21.28 -1.68 13.55
N THR A 277 21.72 -1.85 14.79
CA THR A 277 20.88 -1.81 16.00
C THR A 277 21.60 -1.10 17.15
N THR A 278 20.84 -0.46 18.05
CA THR A 278 21.38 0.24 19.23
C THR A 278 20.98 -0.41 20.54
N ALA A 279 21.81 -0.22 21.57
CA ALA A 279 21.45 -0.46 22.96
C ALA A 279 22.04 0.62 23.88
N PRO A 280 21.29 1.09 24.89
CA PRO A 280 21.76 2.11 25.83
C PRO A 280 22.93 1.62 26.69
N GLY A 281 23.80 2.55 27.05
CA GLY A 281 24.95 2.32 27.93
C GLY A 281 24.59 2.01 29.38
N ALA A 282 25.59 2.00 30.25
CA ALA A 282 25.42 1.77 31.69
C ALA A 282 24.68 2.93 32.39
N ASN A 283 24.61 4.11 31.77
CA ASN A 283 23.84 5.25 32.26
C ASN A 283 22.72 5.63 31.29
N VAL A 284 21.47 5.23 31.59
CA VAL A 284 20.25 5.51 30.81
C VAL A 284 19.85 7.00 30.68
N ASN A 285 20.75 7.93 31.00
CA ASN A 285 20.60 9.38 30.87
C ASN A 285 21.81 10.04 30.16
N ASP A 286 22.71 9.25 29.56
CA ASP A 286 23.96 9.72 28.98
C ASP A 286 24.37 8.88 27.75
N ALA A 287 24.17 9.43 26.55
CA ALA A 287 24.34 8.74 25.26
C ALA A 287 25.79 8.44 24.82
N ARG A 288 26.73 8.34 25.77
CA ARG A 288 28.20 8.30 25.55
C ARG A 288 28.86 6.99 25.98
N ASP A 289 28.05 5.98 26.28
CA ASP A 289 28.48 4.59 26.42
C ASP A 289 27.47 3.61 25.75
N ASP A 290 26.65 4.13 24.83
CA ASP A 290 25.71 3.36 24.01
C ASP A 290 26.47 2.55 22.95
N THR A 291 25.89 1.42 22.52
CA THR A 291 26.48 0.55 21.50
C THR A 291 25.69 0.58 20.20
N ILE A 292 26.39 0.51 19.07
CA ILE A 292 25.82 0.29 17.74
C ILE A 292 26.41 -0.99 17.17
N THR A 293 25.57 -1.97 16.85
CA THR A 293 25.97 -3.20 16.15
C THR A 293 25.58 -3.09 14.69
N TYR A 294 26.49 -3.44 13.79
CA TYR A 294 26.30 -3.44 12.34
C TYR A 294 26.34 -4.87 11.79
N ASP A 295 25.40 -5.15 10.89
CA ASP A 295 25.23 -6.43 10.19
C ASP A 295 25.29 -6.21 8.68
N LEU A 296 26.06 -7.03 7.96
CA LEU A 296 26.18 -6.99 6.50
C LEU A 296 25.91 -8.36 5.87
N ASP A 297 25.23 -8.36 4.73
CA ASP A 297 24.87 -9.54 3.91
C ASP A 297 25.11 -9.22 2.42
N PHE A 298 25.37 -10.20 1.54
CA PHE A 298 25.46 -9.96 0.09
C PHE A 298 24.91 -11.10 -0.78
N ARG A 299 24.63 -10.80 -2.05
CA ARG A 299 24.08 -11.74 -3.06
C ARG A 299 24.75 -11.64 -4.43
N VAL A 300 24.82 -12.76 -5.14
CA VAL A 300 25.25 -12.89 -6.55
C VAL A 300 23.99 -13.15 -7.41
N ALA A 301 23.80 -12.40 -8.50
CA ALA A 301 22.57 -12.49 -9.30
C ALA A 301 22.43 -13.85 -10.02
N ASN A 302 21.19 -14.35 -10.17
CA ASN A 302 20.92 -15.66 -10.80
C ASN A 302 20.44 -15.57 -12.27
N ASN A 303 19.89 -14.43 -12.70
CA ASN A 303 19.46 -14.21 -14.09
C ASN A 303 19.24 -12.70 -14.39
N PRO A 304 20.26 -11.98 -14.90
CA PRO A 304 20.17 -10.54 -15.10
C PRO A 304 19.65 -10.16 -16.51
N GLN A 305 18.32 -10.11 -16.68
CA GLN A 305 17.62 -9.53 -17.85
C GLN A 305 17.78 -10.32 -19.19
N PRO A 306 16.82 -10.21 -20.15
CA PRO A 306 16.98 -10.82 -21.48
C PRO A 306 18.23 -10.34 -22.22
N GLY A 307 18.95 -11.29 -22.83
CA GLY A 307 20.21 -11.05 -23.56
C GLY A 307 21.48 -11.38 -22.76
N PHE A 308 21.37 -11.67 -21.46
CA PHE A 308 22.51 -11.86 -20.56
C PHE A 308 22.40 -13.08 -19.58
N PRO A 309 22.34 -14.35 -20.04
CA PRO A 309 22.57 -15.56 -19.25
C PRO A 309 23.69 -15.44 -18.20
N ALA A 310 23.36 -15.79 -16.95
CA ALA A 310 24.15 -15.51 -15.75
C ALA A 310 25.53 -16.19 -15.68
N GLY A 311 26.47 -15.58 -14.95
CA GLY A 311 27.80 -16.11 -14.62
C GLY A 311 28.20 -15.92 -13.15
N SER A 312 29.32 -16.54 -12.76
CA SER A 312 29.81 -16.59 -11.37
C SER A 312 30.68 -15.39 -10.98
N LEU A 313 30.90 -15.18 -9.68
CA LEU A 313 31.78 -14.17 -9.08
C LEU A 313 33.10 -14.79 -8.61
N GLU A 314 34.24 -14.22 -9.01
CA GLU A 314 35.55 -14.49 -8.42
C GLU A 314 36.17 -13.24 -7.75
N GLY A 315 37.40 -13.34 -7.23
CA GLY A 315 38.03 -12.26 -6.45
C GLY A 315 38.87 -11.29 -7.29
N THR A 316 39.03 -10.05 -6.82
CA THR A 316 39.87 -9.00 -7.42
C THR A 316 41.12 -8.70 -6.58
N THR A 317 42.05 -7.89 -7.10
CA THR A 317 43.35 -7.66 -6.44
C THR A 317 43.21 -6.73 -5.23
N ILE A 318 43.72 -7.17 -4.07
CA ILE A 318 43.86 -6.36 -2.85
C ILE A 318 45.28 -6.45 -2.27
N ASN A 319 45.69 -5.46 -1.46
CA ASN A 319 46.92 -5.52 -0.67
C ASN A 319 46.67 -6.15 0.71
N LEU A 320 47.31 -7.28 0.99
CA LEU A 320 47.19 -8.02 2.24
C LEU A 320 48.57 -8.25 2.88
N ASP A 321 48.75 -7.79 4.12
CA ASP A 321 49.86 -8.19 4.98
C ASP A 321 49.50 -9.45 5.78
N THR A 322 50.42 -10.40 5.79
CA THR A 322 50.32 -11.70 6.46
C THR A 322 51.34 -11.86 7.61
N GLY A 323 51.93 -10.74 8.05
CA GLY A 323 53.00 -10.69 9.06
C GLY A 323 54.41 -10.68 8.45
N THR A 324 54.53 -10.58 7.13
CA THR A 324 55.81 -10.52 6.39
C THR A 324 55.91 -9.32 5.46
N GLY A 325 54.95 -8.38 5.51
CA GLY A 325 54.81 -7.27 4.59
C GLY A 325 53.63 -7.46 3.64
N ALA A 326 53.02 -6.34 3.23
CA ALA A 326 51.88 -6.31 2.31
C ALA A 326 52.21 -6.88 0.93
N THR A 327 51.29 -7.68 0.38
CA THR A 327 51.40 -8.31 -0.94
C THR A 327 50.07 -8.30 -1.69
N ALA A 328 50.12 -8.23 -3.02
CA ALA A 328 48.93 -8.23 -3.88
C ALA A 328 48.36 -9.66 -4.05
N VAL A 329 47.06 -9.85 -3.78
CA VAL A 329 46.36 -11.14 -3.83
C VAL A 329 44.93 -11.00 -4.38
N GLN A 330 44.45 -11.98 -5.15
CA GLN A 330 43.03 -12.03 -5.58
C GLN A 330 42.13 -12.45 -4.40
N ARG A 331 41.16 -11.61 -4.01
CA ARG A 331 40.17 -11.88 -2.96
C ARG A 331 38.81 -11.31 -3.34
N ILE A 332 37.73 -11.98 -2.92
CA ILE A 332 36.47 -11.27 -2.74
C ILE A 332 36.60 -10.54 -1.40
N LEU A 333 36.35 -9.23 -1.38
CA LEU A 333 36.45 -8.38 -0.20
C LEU A 333 35.08 -7.76 0.09
N VAL A 334 34.60 -7.90 1.33
CA VAL A 334 33.52 -7.09 1.92
C VAL A 334 34.16 -6.18 2.97
N SER A 335 33.82 -4.90 3.03
CA SER A 335 34.51 -3.93 3.91
C SER A 335 33.61 -2.76 4.34
N THR A 336 34.01 -2.09 5.42
CA THR A 336 33.30 -0.97 6.05
C THR A 336 34.26 -0.13 6.89
N THR A 337 33.81 1.04 7.39
CA THR A 337 34.58 1.93 8.26
C THR A 337 34.22 1.73 9.73
N VAL A 338 35.04 2.28 10.63
CA VAL A 338 34.64 2.57 12.02
C VAL A 338 34.06 3.99 12.04
N PRO A 339 32.76 4.18 12.32
CA PRO A 339 32.10 5.48 12.14
C PRO A 339 32.65 6.63 13.01
N PRO A 340 32.64 7.87 12.50
CA PRO A 340 32.92 9.06 13.30
C PRO A 340 32.06 9.13 14.58
N ASN A 341 32.63 9.67 15.66
CA ASN A 341 32.07 9.69 17.02
C ASN A 341 31.90 8.32 17.70
N THR A 342 32.40 7.23 17.10
CA THR A 342 32.45 5.88 17.71
C THR A 342 33.87 5.34 17.79
N VAL A 343 34.05 4.24 18.52
CA VAL A 343 35.26 3.40 18.48
C VAL A 343 34.86 1.93 18.37
N TRP A 344 35.66 1.11 17.69
CA TRP A 344 35.50 -0.35 17.69
C TRP A 344 35.65 -0.90 19.12
N ASP A 345 34.76 -1.82 19.49
CA ASP A 345 34.71 -2.42 20.83
C ASP A 345 35.88 -3.40 21.12
N GLY A 346 36.65 -3.77 20.10
CA GLY A 346 37.75 -4.72 20.19
C GLY A 346 37.33 -6.19 20.14
N ILE A 347 36.03 -6.49 19.95
CA ILE A 347 35.52 -7.85 19.78
C ILE A 347 35.72 -8.27 18.32
N THR A 348 36.35 -9.42 18.12
CA THR A 348 36.61 -9.99 16.78
C THR A 348 35.31 -10.10 15.97
N PRO A 349 35.22 -9.48 14.78
CA PRO A 349 34.03 -9.53 13.94
C PRO A 349 33.59 -10.97 13.60
N LEU A 350 32.27 -11.18 13.56
CA LEU A 350 31.67 -12.44 13.17
C LEU A 350 31.79 -12.64 11.66
N VAL A 351 31.94 -13.91 11.24
CA VAL A 351 31.99 -14.31 9.83
C VAL A 351 30.99 -15.43 9.52
N PRO A 352 30.43 -15.47 8.30
CA PRO A 352 29.42 -16.45 7.87
C PRO A 352 29.83 -17.92 8.08
N ASN A 353 31.10 -18.22 7.82
CA ASN A 353 31.70 -19.55 7.91
C ASN A 353 33.23 -19.47 7.79
N GLY A 354 33.92 -20.59 8.02
CA GLY A 354 35.39 -20.68 8.03
C GLY A 354 36.10 -20.47 6.68
N ASN A 355 35.39 -20.18 5.58
CA ASN A 355 36.01 -19.76 4.32
C ASN A 355 36.28 -18.24 4.25
N TRP A 356 35.74 -17.48 5.22
CA TRP A 356 35.91 -16.04 5.37
C TRP A 356 36.86 -15.73 6.53
N ILE A 357 37.70 -14.71 6.35
CA ILE A 357 38.69 -14.26 7.35
C ILE A 357 38.47 -12.76 7.60
N PRO A 358 38.31 -12.31 8.86
CA PRO A 358 38.25 -10.89 9.18
C PRO A 358 39.62 -10.22 8.99
N VAL A 359 39.60 -8.99 8.50
CA VAL A 359 40.76 -8.13 8.28
C VAL A 359 40.49 -6.72 8.80
N TYR A 360 41.57 -6.01 9.12
CA TYR A 360 41.56 -4.68 9.73
C TYR A 360 42.49 -3.74 8.96
N SER A 361 42.23 -2.45 9.01
CA SER A 361 43.21 -1.41 8.64
C SER A 361 43.09 -0.18 9.54
N ILE A 362 44.17 0.61 9.54
CA ILE A 362 44.30 1.94 10.16
C ILE A 362 44.16 3.07 9.12
N ASP A 363 44.02 2.74 7.83
CA ASP A 363 43.92 3.69 6.72
C ASP A 363 42.53 4.34 6.65
N ASP A 364 42.41 5.56 7.19
CA ASP A 364 41.12 6.26 7.37
C ASP A 364 40.46 6.72 6.05
N ALA A 365 39.18 6.37 5.87
CA ALA A 365 38.35 6.79 4.74
C ALA A 365 38.00 8.29 4.74
N TYR A 366 38.01 8.94 5.92
CA TYR A 366 37.55 10.32 6.11
C TYR A 366 38.68 11.37 6.02
N SER A 367 39.95 10.95 5.97
CA SER A 367 41.10 11.83 5.77
C SER A 367 42.04 11.43 4.62
N GLY A 368 41.82 10.26 4.00
CA GLY A 368 42.58 9.77 2.85
C GLY A 368 41.91 9.97 1.48
N LEU A 369 42.54 9.40 0.44
CA LEU A 369 41.99 9.18 -0.91
C LEU A 369 41.96 7.69 -1.29
N GLU A 370 42.37 6.82 -0.38
CA GLU A 370 42.54 5.38 -0.55
C GLU A 370 41.18 4.66 -0.55
N ASN A 371 41.03 3.67 -1.43
CA ASN A 371 39.86 2.78 -1.46
C ASN A 371 40.26 1.34 -1.07
N PRO A 372 39.30 0.47 -0.69
CA PRO A 372 39.60 -0.85 -0.10
C PRO A 372 40.46 -1.79 -0.95
N ILE A 373 40.50 -1.61 -2.28
CA ILE A 373 41.29 -2.44 -3.21
C ILE A 373 42.57 -1.74 -3.68
N SER A 374 42.65 -0.41 -3.57
CA SER A 374 43.77 0.41 -4.03
C SER A 374 44.07 1.53 -3.05
N GLY A 375 45.18 1.36 -2.31
CA GLY A 375 45.68 2.31 -1.31
C GLY A 375 45.66 1.74 0.11
N VAL A 376 44.55 1.10 0.50
CA VAL A 376 44.41 0.45 1.81
C VAL A 376 45.33 -0.77 1.91
N THR A 377 45.96 -0.96 3.06
CA THR A 377 46.69 -2.19 3.45
C THR A 377 45.90 -2.95 4.51
N TRP A 378 45.46 -4.16 4.18
CA TRP A 378 44.72 -5.02 5.10
C TRP A 378 45.64 -5.93 5.91
N THR A 379 45.35 -6.12 7.19
CA THR A 379 46.00 -7.13 8.06
C THR A 379 44.99 -8.12 8.63
N THR A 380 45.36 -9.39 8.71
CA THR A 380 44.57 -10.46 9.39
C THR A 380 44.74 -10.46 10.91
N THR A 381 45.72 -9.71 11.43
CA THR A 381 45.95 -9.53 12.87
C THR A 381 45.57 -8.09 13.26
N PRO A 382 44.65 -7.87 14.22
CA PRO A 382 44.26 -6.52 14.62
C PRO A 382 45.41 -5.77 15.30
N PRO A 383 45.48 -4.43 15.18
CA PRO A 383 46.39 -3.60 15.95
C PRO A 383 46.28 -3.82 17.47
N ALA A 384 47.39 -3.64 18.19
CA ALA A 384 47.43 -3.79 19.64
C ALA A 384 46.67 -2.68 20.40
N ASP A 385 46.39 -1.56 19.75
CA ASP A 385 45.46 -0.53 20.20
C ASP A 385 44.24 -0.54 19.28
N VAL A 386 43.13 -1.10 19.77
CA VAL A 386 41.89 -1.26 19.00
C VAL A 386 41.27 0.07 18.59
N THR A 387 41.61 1.17 19.27
CA THR A 387 41.13 2.52 18.92
C THR A 387 41.81 3.11 17.68
N THR A 388 42.86 2.46 17.18
CA THR A 388 43.53 2.84 15.91
C THR A 388 42.92 2.18 14.67
N VAL A 389 41.97 1.24 14.83
CA VAL A 389 41.27 0.60 13.70
C VAL A 389 40.24 1.58 13.13
N THR A 390 40.37 1.90 11.85
CA THR A 390 39.47 2.79 11.11
C THR A 390 38.68 2.07 10.02
N ARG A 391 39.09 0.84 9.66
CA ARG A 391 38.37 -0.04 8.73
C ARG A 391 38.33 -1.48 9.21
N ILE A 392 37.20 -2.13 8.96
CA ILE A 392 36.96 -3.56 9.18
C ILE A 392 36.54 -4.18 7.85
N GLY A 393 36.97 -5.41 7.59
CA GLY A 393 36.59 -6.13 6.38
C GLY A 393 36.71 -7.64 6.52
N PHE A 394 36.36 -8.33 5.45
CA PHE A 394 36.22 -9.78 5.39
C PHE A 394 36.66 -10.26 4.01
N ILE A 395 37.58 -11.23 3.96
CA ILE A 395 38.15 -11.74 2.71
C ILE A 395 37.82 -13.22 2.47
N TYR A 396 37.60 -13.56 1.20
CA TYR A 396 37.38 -14.92 0.72
C TYR A 396 38.30 -15.24 -0.46
N ASP A 397 38.93 -16.42 -0.43
CA ASP A 397 39.82 -16.91 -1.48
C ASP A 397 39.07 -17.84 -2.46
N ALA A 398 38.65 -17.28 -3.59
CA ALA A 398 37.98 -18.03 -4.66
C ALA A 398 38.92 -19.03 -5.39
N GLY A 399 40.25 -18.84 -5.32
CA GLY A 399 41.22 -19.79 -5.86
C GLY A 399 41.38 -21.06 -5.03
N VAL A 400 41.08 -20.97 -3.72
CA VAL A 400 41.06 -22.12 -2.79
C VAL A 400 39.66 -22.73 -2.67
N ASN A 401 38.61 -21.89 -2.59
CA ASN A 401 37.25 -22.33 -2.24
C ASN A 401 36.30 -22.41 -3.46
N GLY A 402 36.69 -21.90 -4.62
CA GLY A 402 35.88 -21.79 -5.83
C GLY A 402 35.16 -20.44 -5.96
N ALA A 403 34.85 -20.07 -7.22
CA ALA A 403 34.02 -18.91 -7.55
C ALA A 403 32.57 -19.08 -7.04
N LEU A 404 31.95 -18.00 -6.57
CA LEU A 404 30.58 -18.01 -6.07
C LEU A 404 29.60 -18.03 -7.24
N ALA A 405 28.76 -19.06 -7.32
CA ALA A 405 27.86 -19.30 -8.44
C ALA A 405 26.70 -18.26 -8.51
N PRO A 406 26.05 -18.10 -9.68
CA PRO A 406 24.79 -17.37 -9.80
C PRO A 406 23.79 -17.79 -8.71
N GLY A 407 23.15 -16.82 -8.06
CA GLY A 407 22.20 -17.06 -6.96
C GLY A 407 22.83 -17.41 -5.61
N THR A 408 24.15 -17.23 -5.42
CA THR A 408 24.78 -17.36 -4.10
C THR A 408 24.37 -16.20 -3.18
N THR A 409 24.10 -16.48 -1.91
CA THR A 409 23.84 -15.49 -0.86
C THR A 409 24.72 -15.79 0.35
N VAL A 410 25.26 -14.76 1.00
CA VAL A 410 26.22 -14.86 2.11
C VAL A 410 25.82 -13.84 3.18
N ASN A 411 25.53 -14.31 4.39
CA ASN A 411 24.96 -13.51 5.48
C ASN A 411 25.80 -13.60 6.76
N ASP A 412 25.46 -12.77 7.77
CA ASP A 412 26.03 -12.79 9.13
C ASP A 412 27.49 -12.27 9.25
N PHE A 413 27.87 -11.26 8.47
CA PHE A 413 29.05 -10.45 8.78
C PHE A 413 28.68 -9.39 9.84
N ARG A 414 29.21 -9.47 11.07
CA ARG A 414 28.80 -8.56 12.17
C ARG A 414 29.97 -7.97 12.94
N PHE A 415 29.88 -6.69 13.30
CA PHE A 415 30.79 -6.02 14.25
C PHE A 415 30.04 -4.96 15.09
N THR A 416 30.65 -4.49 16.18
CA THR A 416 30.03 -3.55 17.12
C THR A 416 30.97 -2.39 17.47
N VAL A 417 30.40 -1.21 17.66
CA VAL A 417 31.10 0.02 18.04
C VAL A 417 30.42 0.67 19.25
N VAL A 418 31.16 1.47 20.01
CA VAL A 418 30.66 2.22 21.18
C VAL A 418 30.65 3.71 20.85
N THR A 419 29.54 4.40 21.15
CA THR A 419 29.47 5.87 21.05
C THR A 419 30.44 6.49 22.05
N SER A 420 31.25 7.45 21.61
CA SER A 420 32.30 8.03 22.46
C SER A 420 32.58 9.51 22.17
N GLY A 421 32.22 9.99 20.98
CA GLY A 421 32.28 11.41 20.60
C GLY A 421 30.96 12.17 20.70
N LEU A 422 29.85 11.52 21.07
CA LEU A 422 28.53 12.15 21.13
C LEU A 422 28.34 13.09 22.34
N PRO A 423 27.36 14.02 22.29
CA PRO A 423 26.85 14.70 23.49
C PRO A 423 26.11 13.73 24.43
N ALA A 424 26.08 14.01 25.73
CA ALA A 424 25.34 13.23 26.72
C ALA A 424 23.82 13.13 26.43
N THR A 425 23.26 14.11 25.73
CA THR A 425 21.86 14.15 25.31
C THR A 425 21.53 13.35 24.05
N GLY A 426 22.54 12.74 23.41
CA GLY A 426 22.41 12.06 22.12
C GLY A 426 22.87 12.88 20.93
N GLY A 427 22.85 12.23 19.77
CA GLY A 427 23.27 12.73 18.46
C GLY A 427 23.10 11.64 17.40
N THR A 428 23.69 11.82 16.22
CA THR A 428 23.63 10.83 15.12
C THR A 428 25.00 10.25 14.76
N VAL A 429 24.97 9.04 14.18
CA VAL A 429 26.12 8.31 13.62
C VAL A 429 25.71 7.76 12.24
N ALA A 430 26.66 7.64 11.31
CA ALA A 430 26.44 7.16 9.94
C ALA A 430 27.54 6.17 9.49
N ASN A 431 27.20 5.12 8.74
CA ASN A 431 28.17 4.14 8.19
C ASN A 431 27.83 3.67 6.76
N MET A 432 28.80 3.03 6.09
CA MET A 432 28.74 2.52 4.72
C MET A 432 29.48 1.17 4.61
N GLY A 433 28.99 0.27 3.76
CA GLY A 433 29.65 -0.99 3.37
C GLY A 433 29.98 -1.03 1.88
N GLN A 434 31.02 -1.77 1.49
CA GLN A 434 31.46 -1.95 0.10
C GLN A 434 31.92 -3.40 -0.19
N ILE A 435 31.61 -3.94 -1.37
CA ILE A 435 32.03 -5.27 -1.85
C ILE A 435 32.80 -5.21 -3.17
N PHE A 436 33.76 -6.11 -3.37
CA PHE A 436 34.64 -6.18 -4.54
C PHE A 436 34.89 -7.63 -5.00
N GLY A 437 34.84 -7.87 -6.32
CA GLY A 437 35.12 -9.15 -7.00
C GLY A 437 35.19 -8.98 -8.52
N GLU A 438 35.03 -10.04 -9.31
CA GLU A 438 35.09 -10.03 -10.79
C GLU A 438 34.19 -11.10 -11.43
N THR A 439 33.89 -11.01 -12.74
CA THR A 439 33.14 -12.05 -13.47
C THR A 439 34.02 -13.26 -13.79
N PHE A 440 33.61 -14.46 -13.36
CA PHE A 440 34.39 -15.69 -13.54
C PHE A 440 34.75 -15.97 -15.00
N GLY A 441 36.06 -16.00 -15.29
CA GLY A 441 36.58 -16.27 -16.63
C GLY A 441 36.41 -15.12 -17.62
N ASP A 442 36.16 -13.89 -17.17
CA ASP A 442 36.26 -12.69 -18.01
C ASP A 442 37.72 -12.47 -18.46
N PRO A 443 38.05 -12.52 -19.76
CA PRO A 443 39.42 -12.31 -20.23
C PRO A 443 39.93 -10.88 -20.01
N ASN A 444 39.06 -9.94 -19.60
CA ASN A 444 39.38 -8.53 -19.37
C ASN A 444 39.50 -8.14 -17.89
N ASN A 445 39.34 -9.07 -16.94
CA ASN A 445 39.58 -8.87 -15.50
C ASN A 445 38.79 -7.65 -14.93
N ARG A 446 37.49 -7.54 -15.28
CA ARG A 446 36.68 -6.35 -14.96
C ARG A 446 36.03 -6.43 -13.58
N LEU A 447 36.26 -5.38 -12.80
CA LEU A 447 35.77 -5.21 -11.43
C LEU A 447 34.24 -5.34 -11.35
N VAL A 448 33.77 -6.15 -10.41
CA VAL A 448 32.42 -6.17 -9.87
C VAL A 448 32.49 -5.50 -8.50
N TYR A 449 31.76 -4.40 -8.32
CA TYR A 449 31.82 -3.51 -7.16
C TYR A 449 30.43 -3.01 -6.82
N ASP A 450 30.10 -2.93 -5.53
CA ASP A 450 28.80 -2.48 -5.03
C ASP A 450 28.93 -1.85 -3.63
N GLU A 451 28.04 -0.92 -3.30
CA GLU A 451 27.97 -0.23 -1.99
C GLU A 451 26.62 -0.48 -1.33
N SER A 452 26.58 -0.63 0.00
CA SER A 452 25.33 -0.92 0.73
C SER A 452 24.37 0.27 0.74
N GLY A 453 23.07 0.01 0.73
CA GLY A 453 22.03 1.01 1.00
C GLY A 453 20.73 0.78 0.21
N ASP A 454 20.83 0.12 -0.95
CA ASP A 454 19.71 -0.12 -1.86
C ASP A 454 19.46 -1.63 -2.11
N GLN A 455 18.83 -1.94 -3.25
CA GLN A 455 18.63 -3.31 -3.74
C GLN A 455 19.26 -3.56 -5.12
N ARG A 456 19.98 -2.61 -5.71
CA ARG A 456 20.54 -2.74 -7.06
C ARG A 456 21.82 -3.56 -7.01
N PRO A 457 22.26 -4.14 -8.14
CA PRO A 457 23.58 -4.72 -8.22
C PRO A 457 24.59 -3.73 -8.80
N ASN A 458 25.87 -4.00 -8.53
CA ASN A 458 27.01 -3.41 -9.23
C ASN A 458 27.13 -1.88 -9.20
N ASN A 459 26.58 -1.24 -8.16
CA ASN A 459 26.49 0.22 -7.98
C ASN A 459 25.89 0.91 -9.22
N TYR A 460 24.89 0.28 -9.85
CA TYR A 460 24.22 0.82 -11.04
C TYR A 460 23.28 1.98 -10.68
N ASP A 461 23.46 3.09 -11.40
CA ASP A 461 22.64 4.30 -11.29
C ASP A 461 21.15 4.04 -11.63
N ASP A 462 20.27 4.91 -11.15
CA ASP A 462 18.85 4.68 -10.94
C ASP A 462 18.05 4.53 -12.26
N GLY A 463 18.14 3.34 -12.87
CA GLY A 463 17.53 2.99 -14.15
C GLY A 463 18.49 2.91 -15.36
N ILE A 464 19.80 3.09 -15.17
CA ILE A 464 20.79 3.09 -16.27
C ILE A 464 21.54 1.75 -16.36
N PHE A 465 21.02 0.82 -17.18
CA PHE A 465 21.65 -0.48 -17.43
C PHE A 465 22.76 -0.42 -18.51
N PRO A 466 23.75 -1.33 -18.49
CA PRO A 466 24.75 -1.44 -19.56
C PRO A 466 24.13 -1.85 -20.92
N VAL A 467 24.04 -0.90 -21.85
CA VAL A 467 23.40 -1.06 -23.18
C VAL A 467 24.11 -2.00 -24.18
N ASN A 468 25.13 -2.75 -23.75
CA ASN A 468 26.01 -3.50 -24.65
C ASN A 468 26.45 -4.85 -24.03
N PRO A 469 26.30 -5.99 -24.74
CA PRO A 469 26.84 -7.29 -24.32
C PRO A 469 28.38 -7.41 -24.34
N ASP A 470 29.12 -6.36 -24.76
CA ASP A 470 30.56 -6.18 -24.52
C ASP A 470 30.89 -5.18 -23.38
N ILE A 471 29.88 -4.83 -22.56
CA ILE A 471 30.03 -4.58 -21.12
C ILE A 471 30.90 -3.34 -20.76
N SER A 472 30.70 -2.24 -21.49
CA SER A 472 31.54 -1.04 -21.49
C SER A 472 31.36 -0.04 -20.32
N ASN A 473 30.40 -0.27 -19.41
CA ASN A 473 29.90 0.78 -18.50
C ASN A 473 30.34 0.62 -17.03
N PHE A 474 31.39 -0.16 -16.77
CA PHE A 474 31.87 -0.43 -15.41
C PHE A 474 32.86 0.65 -14.92
N THR A 475 32.73 1.05 -13.65
CA THR A 475 33.61 2.05 -13.05
C THR A 475 35.01 1.47 -12.80
N THR A 476 36.05 2.20 -13.22
CA THR A 476 37.46 1.78 -13.06
C THR A 476 38.11 2.31 -11.78
N THR A 477 37.36 3.07 -10.98
CA THR A 477 37.80 3.72 -9.74
C THR A 477 36.62 3.75 -8.75
N PRO A 478 36.59 2.87 -7.74
CA PRO A 478 35.53 2.86 -6.71
C PRO A 478 35.73 3.95 -5.65
N ARG A 479 34.67 4.24 -4.86
CA ARG A 479 34.68 5.24 -3.77
C ARG A 479 35.53 4.78 -2.57
N THR A 480 35.90 5.70 -1.69
CA THR A 480 36.73 5.42 -0.49
C THR A 480 35.99 4.67 0.63
N GLY A 481 34.66 4.60 0.58
CA GLY A 481 33.83 3.98 1.63
C GLY A 481 33.48 4.91 2.81
N ALA A 482 33.76 6.20 2.72
CA ALA A 482 33.28 7.19 3.69
C ALA A 482 31.78 7.43 3.50
N ALA A 483 30.99 7.24 4.57
CA ALA A 483 29.55 7.50 4.57
C ALA A 483 29.23 9.01 4.47
N ASP A 484 28.20 9.37 3.70
CA ASP A 484 27.64 10.72 3.62
C ASP A 484 26.28 10.78 4.36
N PRO A 485 26.18 11.44 5.53
CA PRO A 485 24.92 11.60 6.27
C PRO A 485 23.83 12.38 5.51
N ASN A 486 24.15 13.03 4.39
CA ASN A 486 23.20 13.75 3.55
C ASN A 486 22.56 12.85 2.47
N ASP A 487 23.06 11.62 2.29
CA ASP A 487 22.54 10.61 1.36
C ASP A 487 22.24 9.31 2.13
N PRO A 488 21.15 9.23 2.93
CA PRO A 488 20.96 8.18 3.92
C PRO A 488 19.89 7.15 3.57
N ASP A 489 20.16 5.88 3.89
CA ASP A 489 19.11 4.88 4.17
C ASP A 489 18.40 5.27 5.49
N THR A 490 17.42 6.15 5.35
CA THR A 490 16.62 6.71 6.47
C THR A 490 15.90 5.66 7.32
N ASN A 491 15.72 4.43 6.82
CA ASN A 491 14.96 3.38 7.49
C ASN A 491 15.82 2.20 7.95
N ASN A 492 17.13 2.22 7.68
CA ASN A 492 18.08 1.20 8.17
C ASN A 492 17.63 -0.23 7.76
N ASN A 493 17.29 -0.39 6.49
CA ASN A 493 16.62 -1.56 5.92
C ASN A 493 17.06 -1.87 4.47
N ASN A 494 18.01 -1.12 3.92
CA ASN A 494 18.45 -1.16 2.52
C ASN A 494 17.34 -0.84 1.51
N THR A 495 16.62 0.27 1.74
CA THR A 495 15.66 0.85 0.79
C THR A 495 15.98 2.32 0.47
N GLY A 496 17.26 2.66 0.35
CA GLY A 496 17.73 3.91 -0.24
C GLY A 496 17.32 4.05 -1.71
N THR A 497 17.45 5.28 -2.23
CA THR A 497 17.21 5.60 -3.65
C THR A 497 18.19 6.69 -4.13
N GLY A 498 19.32 6.29 -4.72
CA GLY A 498 20.34 7.23 -5.22
C GLY A 498 21.33 6.63 -6.22
N PRO A 499 22.28 7.46 -6.70
CA PRO A 499 23.36 7.04 -7.59
C PRO A 499 24.46 6.26 -6.82
N GLY A 500 24.20 4.98 -6.55
CA GLY A 500 25.02 4.11 -5.70
C GLY A 500 24.55 4.10 -4.25
N GLY A 501 25.19 3.26 -3.42
CA GLY A 501 24.70 2.97 -2.07
C GLY A 501 24.65 4.16 -1.10
N GLU A 502 23.63 4.12 -0.22
CA GLU A 502 23.22 5.14 0.74
C GLU A 502 23.56 4.80 2.20
N SER A 503 23.82 5.83 3.00
CA SER A 503 24.44 5.69 4.32
C SER A 503 23.48 5.24 5.42
N ASN A 504 23.88 4.28 6.24
CA ASN A 504 23.08 3.77 7.37
C ASN A 504 23.17 4.73 8.58
N VAL A 505 22.06 5.32 9.06
CA VAL A 505 22.05 6.41 10.07
C VAL A 505 21.25 6.07 11.35
N THR A 506 21.67 6.53 12.54
CA THR A 506 21.15 6.12 13.86
C THR A 506 21.05 7.26 14.92
N LEU A 507 20.24 7.15 16.00
CA LEU A 507 19.85 8.24 16.97
C LEU A 507 19.63 7.78 18.46
N ILE A 508 19.80 8.68 19.48
CA ILE A 508 19.79 8.40 20.96
C ILE A 508 19.10 9.54 21.83
N SER A 509 18.46 9.31 23.03
CA SER A 509 17.73 10.35 23.88
C SER A 509 17.26 10.01 25.36
N ALA A 510 16.44 10.86 26.09
CA ALA A 510 15.94 10.71 27.52
C ALA A 510 14.63 11.53 27.96
N LEU A 511 14.04 11.40 29.20
CA LEU A 511 12.66 11.88 29.63
C LEU A 511 12.37 12.34 31.15
N PRO A 512 11.19 12.97 31.53
CA PRO A 512 10.83 13.56 32.88
C PRO A 512 9.42 13.22 33.57
N LEU A 513 9.00 13.87 34.71
CA LEU A 513 7.75 13.61 35.54
C LEU A 513 7.11 14.82 36.36
N THR A 514 5.95 14.66 37.08
CA THR A 514 5.08 15.76 37.70
C THR A 514 4.55 15.62 39.19
N ASN A 515 3.30 16.04 39.59
CA ASN A 515 2.85 16.47 40.98
C ASN A 515 1.31 16.33 41.38
N SER A 516 0.86 16.65 42.64
CA SER A 516 -0.52 16.44 43.23
C SER A 516 -1.06 17.46 44.32
N ALA A 517 -2.29 17.30 44.91
CA ALA A 517 -3.04 18.32 45.76
C ALA A 517 -4.06 17.79 46.88
N LEU A 518 -5.10 18.57 47.32
CA LEU A 518 -6.42 18.04 47.79
C LEU A 518 -6.98 17.19 46.63
N LEU A 519 -7.83 16.20 46.88
CA LEU A 519 -8.16 15.20 45.88
C LEU A 519 -9.67 15.01 45.64
N ASN A 520 -10.05 14.97 44.37
CA ASN A 520 -11.37 14.77 43.81
C ASN A 520 -11.19 14.15 42.41
N GLY A 521 -11.65 12.92 42.23
CA GLY A 521 -11.36 12.15 41.01
C GLY A 521 -12.41 11.07 40.73
N PRO A 522 -12.11 10.10 39.86
CA PRO A 522 -13.00 9.00 39.49
C PRO A 522 -13.46 8.14 40.68
N ASN A 523 -14.49 7.35 40.46
CA ASN A 523 -15.11 6.46 41.45
C ASN A 523 -14.09 5.61 42.25
N ASN A 524 -13.91 5.89 43.55
CA ASN A 524 -12.91 5.28 44.45
C ASN A 524 -11.43 5.53 44.10
N VAL A 525 -11.13 6.40 43.13
CA VAL A 525 -9.76 6.79 42.75
C VAL A 525 -9.60 8.32 42.81
N PRO A 526 -9.79 8.95 43.99
CA PRO A 526 -9.68 10.40 44.14
C PRO A 526 -8.28 10.95 43.80
N ASN A 527 -7.26 10.09 43.80
CA ASN A 527 -5.86 10.41 43.51
C ASN A 527 -5.45 10.09 42.07
N ALA A 528 -6.38 10.12 41.12
CA ALA A 528 -6.04 9.91 39.70
C ALA A 528 -5.18 11.08 39.18
N THR A 529 -4.67 10.95 37.96
CA THR A 529 -3.70 11.90 37.40
C THR A 529 -3.76 11.90 35.88
N GLY A 530 -3.89 13.08 35.25
CA GLY A 530 -3.80 13.22 33.80
C GLY A 530 -4.59 14.39 33.21
N PRO A 531 -4.07 15.18 32.25
CA PRO A 531 -2.82 14.92 31.53
C PRO A 531 -1.55 15.27 32.32
N THR A 532 -1.62 16.22 33.26
CA THR A 532 -0.41 16.83 33.84
C THR A 532 -0.25 16.61 35.33
N ASN A 533 -1.35 16.55 36.11
CA ASN A 533 -1.29 16.48 37.57
C ASN A 533 -2.55 15.82 38.18
N ALA A 534 -2.83 16.05 39.46
CA ALA A 534 -4.01 15.47 40.13
C ALA A 534 -5.23 16.40 40.15
N ASN A 535 -5.20 17.55 39.46
CA ASN A 535 -6.32 18.49 39.32
C ASN A 535 -6.87 18.54 37.89
N ASP A 536 -6.47 17.63 37.01
CA ASP A 536 -6.95 17.57 35.62
C ASP A 536 -7.52 16.20 35.21
N ASP A 537 -7.58 15.25 36.16
CA ASP A 537 -8.01 13.86 35.98
C ASP A 537 -9.43 13.72 35.39
N PHE A 538 -9.78 12.54 34.87
CA PHE A 538 -11.02 12.38 34.09
C PHE A 538 -11.70 11.02 34.19
N THR A 539 -13.01 11.02 33.82
CA THR A 539 -13.81 9.82 33.58
C THR A 539 -14.54 9.92 32.25
N ASN A 540 -14.16 9.10 31.27
CA ASN A 540 -14.87 8.94 30.00
C ASN A 540 -16.06 7.97 30.17
N VAL A 541 -17.25 8.38 29.75
CA VAL A 541 -18.44 7.51 29.66
C VAL A 541 -19.13 7.66 28.31
N ALA A 542 -19.73 6.58 27.82
CA ALA A 542 -20.62 6.62 26.68
C ALA A 542 -22.06 6.93 27.10
N THR A 543 -22.88 7.38 26.15
CA THR A 543 -24.35 7.34 26.26
C THR A 543 -24.96 7.00 24.89
N THR A 544 -26.12 6.36 24.87
CA THR A 544 -26.82 6.02 23.62
C THR A 544 -27.74 7.16 23.18
N ILE A 545 -28.04 7.20 21.88
CA ILE A 545 -29.05 8.11 21.30
C ILE A 545 -30.46 7.54 21.47
N ASP A 546 -31.48 8.41 21.62
CA ASP A 546 -32.88 7.95 21.61
C ASP A 546 -33.37 7.64 20.19
N THR A 547 -33.24 6.36 19.83
CA THR A 547 -33.71 5.79 18.55
C THR A 547 -35.21 5.94 18.28
N ALA A 548 -36.03 6.31 19.27
CA ALA A 548 -37.44 6.62 19.08
C ALA A 548 -37.69 8.08 18.64
N VAL A 549 -36.71 8.98 18.82
CA VAL A 549 -36.77 10.40 18.47
C VAL A 549 -35.93 10.71 17.22
N SER A 550 -34.75 10.11 17.09
CA SER A 550 -33.91 10.18 15.89
C SER A 550 -33.33 8.81 15.55
N PRO A 551 -33.44 8.31 14.29
CA PRO A 551 -32.87 7.02 13.92
C PRO A 551 -31.33 7.03 14.01
N VAL A 552 -30.71 5.85 14.03
CA VAL A 552 -29.26 5.72 13.84
C VAL A 552 -28.90 6.21 12.44
N GLY A 553 -28.46 7.46 12.35
CA GLY A 553 -28.02 8.09 11.11
C GLY A 553 -26.60 7.69 10.69
N VAL A 554 -26.05 8.42 9.72
CA VAL A 554 -24.63 8.36 9.39
C VAL A 554 -23.85 8.99 10.55
N GLN A 555 -22.68 8.46 10.88
CA GLN A 555 -21.86 9.02 11.94
C GLN A 555 -21.47 10.48 11.64
N GLY A 556 -21.77 11.35 12.60
CA GLY A 556 -21.67 12.80 12.46
C GLY A 556 -23.03 13.50 12.37
N ASP A 557 -24.12 12.76 12.10
CA ASP A 557 -25.48 13.29 12.18
C ASP A 557 -25.82 13.79 13.60
N LEU A 558 -26.72 14.76 13.69
CA LEU A 558 -27.19 15.33 14.95
C LEU A 558 -28.09 14.32 15.70
N SER A 559 -27.95 14.24 17.02
CA SER A 559 -28.60 13.23 17.85
C SER A 559 -29.34 13.79 19.06
N ASP A 560 -30.07 12.92 19.74
CA ASP A 560 -30.72 13.17 21.04
C ASP A 560 -30.10 12.20 22.07
N PRO A 561 -29.01 12.59 22.77
CA PRO A 561 -28.30 11.69 23.68
C PRO A 561 -29.06 11.49 24.99
N LEU A 562 -29.14 10.25 25.49
CA LEU A 562 -29.73 9.99 26.80
C LEU A 562 -28.86 10.57 27.94
N ALA A 563 -29.50 10.98 29.04
CA ALA A 563 -28.81 11.42 30.24
C ALA A 563 -27.96 10.30 30.86
N VAL A 564 -26.69 10.59 31.19
CA VAL A 564 -25.75 9.63 31.78
C VAL A 564 -25.32 10.07 33.18
N THR A 565 -25.12 9.13 34.10
CA THR A 565 -24.72 9.41 35.49
C THR A 565 -23.34 8.86 35.79
N ILE A 566 -22.46 9.74 36.25
CA ILE A 566 -21.05 9.50 36.54
C ILE A 566 -20.85 9.55 38.06
N THR A 567 -19.99 8.69 38.62
CA THR A 567 -19.68 8.67 40.06
C THR A 567 -18.24 9.09 40.30
N ASN A 568 -18.05 10.10 41.14
CA ASN A 568 -16.75 10.67 41.49
C ASN A 568 -16.51 10.51 43.00
N THR A 569 -15.30 10.80 43.48
CA THR A 569 -14.93 10.64 44.89
C THR A 569 -13.97 11.74 45.33
N VAL A 570 -14.28 12.40 46.44
CA VAL A 570 -13.41 13.37 47.13
C VAL A 570 -12.64 12.71 48.27
N ARG A 571 -11.42 13.19 48.56
CA ARG A 571 -10.57 12.73 49.67
C ARG A 571 -9.76 13.86 50.30
N ASN A 572 -9.86 13.96 51.63
CA ASN A 572 -8.92 14.74 52.43
C ASN A 572 -7.57 14.02 52.58
N THR A 573 -6.47 14.65 52.15
CA THR A 573 -5.10 14.11 52.23
C THR A 573 -4.29 14.62 53.44
N VAL A 574 -4.77 15.63 54.17
CA VAL A 574 -4.06 16.27 55.28
C VAL A 574 -4.48 15.74 56.65
N ALA A 575 -3.69 16.04 57.68
CA ALA A 575 -3.89 15.56 59.06
C ALA A 575 -4.95 16.33 59.87
N THR A 576 -5.60 17.33 59.27
CA THR A 576 -6.68 18.14 59.86
C THR A 576 -7.99 17.91 59.12
N ASN A 577 -9.13 18.20 59.76
CA ASN A 577 -10.42 18.24 59.07
C ASN A 577 -10.40 19.29 57.95
N LEU A 578 -11.15 19.01 56.87
CA LEU A 578 -11.59 19.99 55.90
C LEU A 578 -13.09 20.15 56.10
N ASP A 579 -13.51 21.28 56.66
CA ASP A 579 -14.91 21.61 56.93
C ASP A 579 -15.53 22.40 55.77
N ASN A 580 -16.86 22.38 55.64
CA ASN A 580 -17.60 23.08 54.57
C ASN A 580 -17.12 22.77 53.14
N VAL A 581 -16.79 21.49 52.86
CA VAL A 581 -16.45 21.04 51.51
C VAL A 581 -17.70 21.06 50.62
N LYS A 582 -17.62 21.72 49.47
CA LYS A 582 -18.71 21.92 48.50
C LYS A 582 -18.32 21.43 47.10
N LEU A 583 -19.34 21.17 46.28
CA LEU A 583 -19.23 20.72 44.89
C LEU A 583 -19.95 21.68 43.93
N LEU A 584 -19.31 21.98 42.80
CA LEU A 584 -19.85 22.79 41.70
C LEU A 584 -19.38 22.22 40.34
N PRO A 585 -20.19 22.29 39.27
CA PRO A 585 -19.66 22.24 37.91
C PRO A 585 -18.97 23.58 37.59
N TYR A 586 -17.95 23.58 36.74
CA TYR A 586 -17.16 24.77 36.44
C TYR A 586 -16.91 24.94 34.94
N ALA A 587 -16.86 26.18 34.46
CA ALA A 587 -16.66 26.47 33.04
C ALA A 587 -15.26 26.02 32.57
N PRO A 588 -15.13 25.31 31.42
CA PRO A 588 -13.86 24.82 30.90
C PRO A 588 -12.70 25.83 30.94
N ASP A 589 -12.82 27.00 30.32
CA ASP A 589 -11.71 27.97 30.27
C ASP A 589 -11.28 28.46 31.65
N ALA A 590 -12.24 28.62 32.57
CA ALA A 590 -11.99 29.06 33.93
C ALA A 590 -11.27 27.98 34.77
N ALA A 591 -11.49 26.69 34.48
CA ALA A 591 -10.76 25.60 35.12
C ALA A 591 -9.36 25.40 34.50
N VAL A 592 -9.17 25.55 33.17
CA VAL A 592 -7.83 25.51 32.54
C VAL A 592 -6.89 26.53 33.18
N ALA A 593 -7.39 27.75 33.40
CA ALA A 593 -6.63 28.85 34.01
C ALA A 593 -6.12 28.59 35.45
N LEU A 594 -6.61 27.54 36.11
CA LEU A 594 -6.26 27.16 37.49
C LEU A 594 -5.51 25.83 37.59
N THR A 595 -5.83 24.89 36.70
CA THR A 595 -5.29 23.52 36.71
C THR A 595 -3.99 23.38 35.91
N GLY A 596 -3.74 24.29 34.96
CA GLY A 596 -2.66 24.18 33.97
C GLY A 596 -3.00 23.29 32.78
N GLY A 597 -4.17 22.67 32.77
CA GLY A 597 -4.66 21.83 31.69
C GLY A 597 -6.03 21.25 32.01
N ILE A 598 -6.91 21.20 31.02
CA ILE A 598 -8.07 20.31 31.03
C ILE A 598 -7.85 19.28 29.95
N HIS A 599 -8.29 18.05 30.21
CA HIS A 599 -8.32 17.04 29.18
C HIS A 599 -9.40 17.40 28.14
N GLY A 600 -8.96 17.95 27.01
CA GLY A 600 -9.77 18.43 25.89
C GLY A 600 -8.89 19.13 24.85
N ILE A 601 -9.25 19.03 23.58
CA ILE A 601 -8.63 19.80 22.50
C ILE A 601 -9.62 20.92 22.17
N ASP A 602 -9.14 22.15 21.97
CA ASP A 602 -9.92 23.21 21.31
C ASP A 602 -10.19 22.78 19.85
N ARG A 603 -11.34 22.13 19.61
CA ARG A 603 -11.63 21.49 18.31
C ARG A 603 -12.01 22.48 17.20
N ASN A 604 -12.43 23.69 17.54
CA ASN A 604 -12.74 24.74 16.56
C ASN A 604 -11.59 25.75 16.39
N ASN A 605 -10.52 25.65 17.20
CA ASN A 605 -9.37 26.55 17.23
C ASN A 605 -9.78 28.01 17.49
N ASN A 606 -10.85 28.20 18.28
CA ASN A 606 -11.45 29.51 18.59
C ASN A 606 -10.91 30.11 19.91
N THR A 607 -9.96 29.45 20.57
CA THR A 607 -9.34 29.82 21.86
C THR A 607 -10.29 29.81 23.06
N SER A 608 -11.42 29.10 22.97
CA SER A 608 -12.44 28.97 24.01
C SER A 608 -12.98 27.54 24.07
N LEU A 609 -12.74 26.83 25.17
CA LEU A 609 -13.32 25.52 25.45
C LEU A 609 -14.77 25.60 25.92
N ASN A 610 -15.29 26.79 26.22
CA ASN A 610 -16.70 26.97 26.58
C ASN A 610 -17.65 26.65 25.42
N ASP A 611 -17.22 26.93 24.18
CA ASP A 611 -17.99 26.64 22.95
C ASP A 611 -18.13 25.11 22.68
N GLU A 612 -17.38 24.26 23.41
CA GLU A 612 -17.46 22.81 23.24
C GLU A 612 -18.69 22.17 23.89
N ILE A 613 -19.26 22.76 24.94
CA ILE A 613 -20.43 22.22 25.65
C ILE A 613 -21.69 22.82 25.02
N PRO A 614 -22.64 22.02 24.47
CA PRO A 614 -23.84 22.56 23.84
C PRO A 614 -24.70 23.40 24.80
N ASP A 615 -25.11 24.59 24.33
CA ASP A 615 -26.06 25.47 25.03
C ASP A 615 -27.33 24.72 25.41
N GLY A 616 -27.72 24.80 26.70
CA GLY A 616 -28.86 24.07 27.25
C GLY A 616 -28.51 22.69 27.82
N THR A 617 -27.24 22.27 27.82
CA THR A 617 -26.77 21.10 28.60
C THR A 617 -27.14 21.27 30.08
N ILE A 618 -27.70 20.22 30.68
CA ILE A 618 -28.10 20.18 32.09
C ILE A 618 -27.16 19.26 32.87
N VAL A 619 -26.67 19.73 34.01
CA VAL A 619 -25.81 18.97 34.93
C VAL A 619 -26.44 18.95 36.32
N THR A 620 -26.72 17.77 36.86
CA THR A 620 -27.26 17.60 38.22
C THR A 620 -26.22 16.92 39.09
N ILE A 621 -25.73 17.61 40.14
CA ILE A 621 -24.86 17.02 41.16
C ILE A 621 -25.74 16.52 42.32
N ALA A 622 -25.42 15.35 42.87
CA ALA A 622 -26.13 14.78 44.02
C ALA A 622 -25.20 14.12 45.05
N PHE A 623 -25.52 14.29 46.33
CA PHE A 623 -24.84 13.64 47.47
C PHE A 623 -25.82 13.37 48.60
N GLY A 624 -25.95 12.10 49.00
CA GLY A 624 -26.91 11.67 50.02
C GLY A 624 -28.35 11.94 49.59
N GLY A 625 -29.01 12.90 50.25
CA GLY A 625 -30.35 13.39 49.90
C GLY A 625 -30.37 14.80 49.29
N GLN A 626 -29.21 15.37 48.96
CA GLN A 626 -29.08 16.69 48.34
C GLN A 626 -28.90 16.56 46.82
N THR A 627 -29.50 17.48 46.08
CA THR A 627 -29.38 17.61 44.62
C THR A 627 -29.30 19.10 44.25
N ALA A 628 -28.44 19.46 43.28
CA ALA A 628 -28.43 20.78 42.68
C ALA A 628 -28.30 20.66 41.15
N THR A 629 -29.13 21.39 40.41
CA THR A 629 -29.25 21.30 38.95
C THR A 629 -28.79 22.60 38.30
N TYR A 630 -27.88 22.48 37.33
CA TYR A 630 -27.24 23.58 36.63
C TYR A 630 -27.54 23.50 35.15
N THR A 631 -27.87 24.64 34.52
CA THR A 631 -27.97 24.76 33.07
C THR A 631 -26.76 25.51 32.53
N TYR A 632 -26.16 24.97 31.48
CA TYR A 632 -25.01 25.56 30.79
C TYR A 632 -25.43 26.48 29.64
N THR A 633 -24.75 27.62 29.50
CA THR A 633 -24.53 28.24 28.18
C THR A 633 -23.09 28.73 28.06
N ALA A 634 -22.51 28.74 26.85
CA ALA A 634 -21.14 29.18 26.63
C ALA A 634 -20.90 30.64 27.09
N ALA A 635 -21.94 31.48 27.01
CA ALA A 635 -21.90 32.89 27.41
C ALA A 635 -22.05 33.16 28.92
N ALA A 636 -22.55 32.19 29.72
CA ALA A 636 -22.81 32.38 31.16
C ALA A 636 -22.17 31.30 32.06
N GLY A 637 -21.61 30.24 31.48
CA GLY A 637 -21.16 29.06 32.20
C GLY A 637 -22.34 28.27 32.80
N PHE A 638 -22.10 27.61 33.93
CA PHE A 638 -23.13 26.88 34.67
C PHE A 638 -23.92 27.81 35.59
N THR A 639 -25.24 27.85 35.43
CA THR A 639 -26.15 28.67 36.24
C THR A 639 -27.20 27.82 36.95
N SER A 640 -27.60 28.19 38.17
CA SER A 640 -28.58 27.46 38.97
C SER A 640 -29.38 28.38 39.90
N ASN A 641 -30.53 27.89 40.37
CA ASN A 641 -31.29 28.46 41.49
C ASN A 641 -31.22 27.59 42.76
N ASP A 642 -30.56 26.43 42.68
CA ASP A 642 -30.38 25.50 43.81
C ASP A 642 -29.15 25.89 44.65
N ALA A 643 -29.14 25.50 45.93
CA ALA A 643 -27.96 25.66 46.77
C ALA A 643 -26.88 24.62 46.39
N PRO A 644 -25.58 24.98 46.35
CA PRO A 644 -24.49 24.05 46.04
C PRO A 644 -24.47 22.82 46.94
N VAL A 645 -24.13 21.66 46.38
CA VAL A 645 -24.12 20.39 47.12
C VAL A 645 -22.99 20.39 48.14
N VAL A 646 -23.35 20.15 49.41
CA VAL A 646 -22.42 20.19 50.55
C VAL A 646 -22.03 18.77 50.97
N ILE A 647 -20.73 18.44 50.89
CA ILE A 647 -20.15 17.23 51.50
C ILE A 647 -20.02 17.41 53.02
N GLY A 648 -19.72 18.64 53.46
CA GLY A 648 -19.58 19.00 54.87
C GLY A 648 -18.16 18.79 55.38
N THR A 649 -18.01 18.09 56.50
CA THR A 649 -16.71 17.78 57.11
C THR A 649 -16.10 16.50 56.52
N LEU A 650 -14.95 16.62 55.86
CA LEU A 650 -14.06 15.49 55.56
C LEU A 650 -12.97 15.39 56.63
N ASN A 651 -13.05 14.35 57.46
CA ASN A 651 -11.99 14.03 58.41
C ASN A 651 -10.70 13.55 57.67
N PRO A 652 -9.51 13.56 58.31
CA PRO A 652 -8.27 13.10 57.70
C PRO A 652 -8.39 11.71 57.05
N ASN A 653 -7.95 11.59 55.79
CA ASN A 653 -8.07 10.38 54.95
C ASN A 653 -9.50 9.87 54.68
N GLN A 654 -10.55 10.58 55.10
CA GLN A 654 -11.92 10.24 54.73
C GLN A 654 -12.13 10.44 53.23
N GLN A 655 -12.84 9.49 52.63
CA GLN A 655 -13.35 9.60 51.26
C GLN A 655 -14.88 9.72 51.29
N GLN A 656 -15.45 10.41 50.31
CA GLN A 656 -16.90 10.45 50.05
C GLN A 656 -17.15 10.40 48.55
N SER A 657 -18.10 9.57 48.12
CA SER A 657 -18.50 9.46 46.71
C SER A 657 -19.78 10.24 46.45
N TYR A 658 -19.86 10.86 45.28
CA TYR A 658 -21.00 11.67 44.84
C TYR A 658 -21.28 11.40 43.35
N THR A 659 -22.47 11.75 42.88
CA THR A 659 -22.88 11.51 41.49
C THR A 659 -23.13 12.80 40.73
N VAL A 660 -22.84 12.78 39.44
CA VAL A 660 -23.10 13.86 38.48
C VAL A 660 -23.83 13.27 37.30
N THR A 661 -25.08 13.68 37.09
CA THR A 661 -25.86 13.34 35.90
C THR A 661 -25.70 14.45 34.87
N VAL A 662 -25.35 14.11 33.65
CA VAL A 662 -25.19 15.02 32.51
C VAL A 662 -26.23 14.67 31.46
N ASN A 663 -26.99 15.68 31.02
CA ASN A 663 -27.98 15.57 29.96
C ASN A 663 -27.67 16.59 28.85
N LEU A 664 -27.23 16.09 27.71
CA LEU A 664 -26.92 16.88 26.52
C LEU A 664 -28.23 17.18 25.75
N PRO A 665 -28.36 18.32 25.07
CA PRO A 665 -29.59 18.70 24.38
C PRO A 665 -29.77 17.94 23.05
N THR A 666 -31.02 17.86 22.59
CA THR A 666 -31.38 17.44 21.23
C THR A 666 -30.65 18.30 20.19
N GLY A 667 -30.04 17.66 19.19
CA GLY A 667 -29.20 18.31 18.20
C GLY A 667 -27.69 18.19 18.47
N THR A 668 -27.28 17.41 19.47
CA THR A 668 -25.86 17.21 19.81
C THR A 668 -25.17 16.28 18.79
N PRO A 669 -24.00 16.66 18.23
CA PRO A 669 -23.20 15.78 17.38
C PRO A 669 -22.79 14.45 18.06
N GLN A 670 -22.85 13.34 17.33
CA GLN A 670 -22.59 12.02 17.94
C GLN A 670 -21.12 11.78 18.31
N ILE A 671 -20.20 12.15 17.41
CA ILE A 671 -18.80 11.70 17.45
C ILE A 671 -17.91 12.76 18.09
N GLN A 672 -18.25 13.17 19.31
CA GLN A 672 -17.54 14.16 20.10
C GLN A 672 -17.58 13.77 21.59
N GLY A 673 -16.52 14.13 22.32
CA GLY A 673 -16.45 13.99 23.78
C GLY A 673 -16.62 15.33 24.47
N TYR A 674 -17.65 15.45 25.29
CA TYR A 674 -18.05 16.68 26.00
C TYR A 674 -17.52 16.66 27.43
N THR A 675 -16.54 17.52 27.73
CA THR A 675 -15.93 17.63 29.07
C THR A 675 -16.72 18.57 29.98
N ILE A 676 -17.15 18.07 31.14
CA ILE A 676 -17.77 18.80 32.24
C ILE A 676 -16.80 18.82 33.43
N PRO A 677 -16.08 19.91 33.69
CA PRO A 677 -15.23 20.06 34.87
C PRO A 677 -16.07 20.12 36.14
N VAL A 678 -15.68 19.36 37.17
CA VAL A 678 -16.35 19.33 38.47
C VAL A 678 -15.34 19.65 39.58
N LEU A 679 -15.61 20.76 40.25
CA LEU A 679 -14.81 21.31 41.33
C LEU A 679 -15.25 20.77 42.68
N ALA A 680 -14.29 20.35 43.50
CA ALA A 680 -14.44 20.20 44.95
C ALA A 680 -13.55 21.22 45.66
N PHE A 681 -14.10 21.97 46.61
CA PHE A 681 -13.37 23.02 47.32
C PHE A 681 -13.84 23.19 48.77
N VAL A 682 -12.95 23.74 49.60
CA VAL A 682 -13.28 24.23 50.94
C VAL A 682 -13.82 25.65 50.81
N ASP A 683 -15.11 25.84 51.09
CA ASP A 683 -15.71 27.18 51.13
C ASP A 683 -15.34 27.87 52.46
N ASN A 684 -14.30 28.71 52.39
CA ASN A 684 -13.73 29.43 53.54
C ASN A 684 -14.60 30.61 54.00
N ASN A 685 -15.45 31.17 53.14
CA ASN A 685 -16.15 32.42 53.39
C ASN A 685 -17.65 32.23 53.70
N GLY A 686 -18.25 31.12 53.26
CA GLY A 686 -19.61 30.69 53.56
C GLY A 686 -20.66 31.02 52.50
N ASN A 687 -20.35 31.77 51.44
CA ASN A 687 -21.32 32.13 50.39
C ASN A 687 -21.72 30.93 49.51
N GLY A 688 -20.83 29.95 49.32
CA GLY A 688 -21.03 28.83 48.40
C GLY A 688 -20.56 29.06 46.97
N ASP A 689 -20.01 30.23 46.65
CA ASP A 689 -19.29 30.46 45.40
C ASP A 689 -17.81 30.09 45.57
N PHE A 690 -17.12 29.79 44.47
CA PHE A 690 -15.67 29.56 44.48
C PHE A 690 -14.91 30.76 43.93
N ASN A 691 -13.97 31.29 44.71
CA ASN A 691 -13.00 32.28 44.27
C ASN A 691 -11.57 31.79 44.61
N PRO A 692 -10.69 31.51 43.63
CA PRO A 692 -9.36 30.95 43.87
C PRO A 692 -8.43 31.86 44.70
N ALA A 693 -8.78 33.14 44.89
CA ALA A 693 -8.05 34.05 45.78
C ALA A 693 -8.42 33.91 47.27
N THR A 694 -9.55 33.26 47.61
CA THR A 694 -10.04 33.07 48.99
C THR A 694 -10.21 31.59 49.36
N GLU A 695 -10.58 30.74 48.41
CA GLU A 695 -10.79 29.31 48.57
C GLU A 695 -9.57 28.53 48.04
N THR A 696 -8.46 28.58 48.78
CA THR A 696 -7.15 28.06 48.34
C THR A 696 -6.95 26.53 48.45
N VAL A 697 -7.97 25.81 48.91
CA VAL A 697 -7.96 24.34 49.03
C VAL A 697 -9.05 23.79 48.12
N TYR A 698 -8.66 23.45 46.90
CA TYR A 698 -9.54 22.97 45.83
C TYR A 698 -8.90 21.85 44.99
N ASN A 699 -9.72 21.16 44.20
CA ASN A 699 -9.30 20.16 43.21
C ASN A 699 -10.41 19.90 42.17
N PHE A 700 -10.05 19.58 40.93
CA PHE A 700 -10.98 19.36 39.82
C PHE A 700 -10.84 17.95 39.23
N THR A 701 -11.97 17.38 38.81
CA THR A 701 -12.07 16.17 37.98
C THR A 701 -12.95 16.46 36.75
N ASN A 702 -12.67 15.80 35.62
CA ASN A 702 -13.28 16.06 34.31
C ASN A 702 -14.21 14.91 33.88
N ASN A 703 -15.52 15.15 33.96
CA ASN A 703 -16.54 14.20 33.56
C ASN A 703 -16.82 14.31 32.06
N ARG A 704 -16.59 13.24 31.29
CA ARG A 704 -16.63 13.28 29.83
C ARG A 704 -17.68 12.36 29.24
N VAL A 705 -18.61 12.93 28.47
CA VAL A 705 -19.72 12.21 27.84
C VAL A 705 -19.51 12.09 26.33
N TYR A 706 -19.70 10.89 25.80
CA TYR A 706 -19.62 10.58 24.37
C TYR A 706 -20.94 9.94 23.89
N PRO A 707 -21.76 10.61 23.05
CA PRO A 707 -22.95 10.00 22.44
C PRO A 707 -22.61 8.89 21.41
N GLY A 708 -21.36 8.85 20.96
CA GLY A 708 -20.70 7.77 20.23
C GLY A 708 -19.18 7.97 20.33
N PHE A 709 -18.41 6.89 20.44
CA PHE A 709 -16.97 6.97 20.75
C PHE A 709 -16.04 6.22 19.80
N ILE A 710 -16.55 5.61 18.73
CA ILE A 710 -15.74 5.07 17.62
C ILE A 710 -16.16 5.76 16.32
N THR A 711 -15.21 6.32 15.56
CA THR A 711 -15.42 6.83 14.19
C THR A 711 -15.47 5.68 13.18
N LEU A 712 -16.19 5.87 12.07
CA LEU A 712 -16.25 4.96 10.93
C LEU A 712 -16.37 5.77 9.63
N VAL A 713 -15.23 6.19 9.07
CA VAL A 713 -15.17 6.99 7.83
C VAL A 713 -14.81 6.09 6.66
N LYS A 714 -15.47 6.29 5.51
CA LYS A 714 -15.28 5.49 4.31
C LYS A 714 -14.79 6.33 3.13
N THR A 715 -13.73 5.87 2.50
CA THR A 715 -13.20 6.43 1.26
C THR A 715 -13.03 5.33 0.21
N ALA A 716 -12.89 5.72 -1.05
CA ALA A 716 -12.40 4.85 -2.10
C ALA A 716 -11.34 5.56 -2.92
N ARG A 717 -10.39 4.79 -3.44
CA ARG A 717 -9.46 5.20 -4.49
C ARG A 717 -9.66 4.34 -5.73
N ILE A 718 -9.26 4.85 -6.88
CA ILE A 718 -9.26 4.11 -8.14
C ILE A 718 -7.81 3.85 -8.53
N LEU A 719 -7.49 2.61 -8.87
CA LEU A 719 -6.18 2.20 -9.38
C LEU A 719 -6.32 1.65 -10.79
N ASP A 720 -5.27 1.78 -11.60
CA ASP A 720 -5.27 1.28 -12.98
C ASP A 720 -5.24 -0.25 -13.05
N ARG A 721 -5.28 -0.80 -14.25
CA ARG A 721 -5.29 -2.24 -14.58
C ARG A 721 -4.09 -3.02 -14.03
N ASP A 722 -3.02 -2.33 -13.58
CA ASP A 722 -1.88 -2.91 -12.87
C ASP A 722 -2.15 -3.19 -11.37
N GLY A 723 -3.17 -2.55 -10.79
CA GLY A 723 -3.48 -2.58 -9.36
C GLY A 723 -2.48 -1.82 -8.48
N ILE A 724 -1.69 -0.91 -9.05
CA ILE A 724 -0.62 -0.15 -8.37
C ILE A 724 -0.72 1.34 -8.68
N THR A 725 -0.85 1.72 -9.95
CA THR A 725 -0.90 3.12 -10.40
C THR A 725 -2.17 3.78 -9.90
N GLU A 726 -2.03 4.86 -9.11
CA GLU A 726 -3.17 5.58 -8.54
C GLU A 726 -3.77 6.56 -9.56
N LEU A 727 -5.06 6.38 -9.83
CA LEU A 727 -5.82 7.11 -10.86
C LEU A 727 -6.76 8.17 -10.27
N GLU A 728 -7.22 7.96 -9.04
CA GLU A 728 -7.81 8.96 -8.14
C GLU A 728 -7.53 8.52 -6.69
N ALA A 729 -7.03 9.42 -5.86
CA ALA A 729 -6.68 9.16 -4.46
C ALA A 729 -7.90 8.86 -3.57
N PHE A 730 -7.66 8.39 -2.33
CA PHE A 730 -8.72 8.06 -1.38
C PHE A 730 -9.64 9.27 -1.08
N SER A 731 -10.86 9.21 -1.61
CA SER A 731 -11.90 10.24 -1.46
C SER A 731 -13.19 9.66 -0.88
N ALA A 732 -13.91 10.44 -0.07
CA ALA A 732 -15.28 10.10 0.35
C ALA A 732 -16.30 10.31 -0.80
N THR A 733 -15.96 11.16 -1.76
CA THR A 733 -16.73 11.46 -2.97
C THR A 733 -15.79 11.36 -4.19
N PRO A 734 -15.40 10.16 -4.62
CA PRO A 734 -14.62 9.97 -5.83
C PRO A 734 -15.38 10.52 -7.05
N THR A 735 -14.64 11.13 -7.96
CA THR A 735 -15.15 11.85 -9.14
C THR A 735 -14.73 11.21 -10.45
N ARG A 736 -13.63 10.44 -10.43
CA ARG A 736 -13.22 9.63 -11.57
C ARG A 736 -14.11 8.40 -11.67
N ARG A 737 -14.28 7.93 -12.90
CA ARG A 737 -15.00 6.71 -13.24
C ARG A 737 -13.98 5.62 -13.60
N PRO A 738 -14.02 4.44 -12.97
CA PRO A 738 -13.17 3.32 -13.36
C PRO A 738 -13.69 2.67 -14.64
N GLU A 739 -12.76 2.27 -15.49
CA GLU A 739 -13.00 1.36 -16.61
C GLU A 739 -13.18 -0.09 -16.10
N PRO A 740 -13.89 -0.98 -16.81
CA PRO A 740 -13.81 -2.42 -16.60
C PRO A 740 -12.36 -2.92 -16.62
N GLY A 741 -12.00 -3.75 -15.65
CA GLY A 741 -10.62 -4.18 -15.40
C GLY A 741 -9.76 -3.22 -14.56
N GLN A 742 -10.20 -2.00 -14.25
CA GLN A 742 -9.57 -1.15 -13.22
C GLN A 742 -10.07 -1.51 -11.82
N PHE A 743 -9.32 -1.11 -10.79
CA PHE A 743 -9.61 -1.49 -9.42
C PHE A 743 -10.26 -0.33 -8.66
N VAL A 744 -11.28 -0.67 -7.86
CA VAL A 744 -11.77 0.18 -6.78
C VAL A 744 -11.27 -0.41 -5.47
N GLU A 745 -10.51 0.37 -4.73
CA GLU A 745 -10.05 0.01 -3.39
C GLU A 745 -10.76 0.89 -2.37
N TYR A 746 -11.59 0.27 -1.52
CA TYR A 746 -12.29 0.95 -0.42
C TYR A 746 -11.43 0.91 0.83
N GLN A 747 -11.36 2.02 1.56
CA GLN A 747 -10.78 2.08 2.90
C GLN A 747 -11.86 2.52 3.89
N ILE A 748 -11.99 1.75 4.97
CA ILE A 748 -12.88 2.02 6.10
C ILE A 748 -11.99 2.27 7.31
N SER A 749 -11.80 3.55 7.61
CA SER A 749 -10.92 4.03 8.68
C SER A 749 -11.73 4.31 9.93
N TYR A 750 -11.26 3.79 11.06
CA TYR A 750 -11.93 3.85 12.35
C TYR A 750 -10.96 4.22 13.47
N GLN A 751 -11.46 4.91 14.49
CA GLN A 751 -10.70 5.30 15.67
C GLN A 751 -11.61 5.41 16.88
N ASN A 752 -11.18 4.85 18.01
CA ASN A 752 -11.81 5.17 19.30
C ASN A 752 -11.38 6.60 19.69
N ILE A 753 -12.32 7.56 19.64
CA ILE A 753 -12.06 8.99 19.91
C ILE A 753 -12.04 9.34 21.40
N SER A 754 -12.25 8.37 22.28
CA SER A 754 -12.11 8.60 23.72
C SER A 754 -10.64 8.78 24.12
N GLU A 755 -10.40 9.38 25.28
CA GLU A 755 -9.05 9.71 25.75
C GLU A 755 -8.30 8.51 26.35
N VAL A 756 -7.00 8.44 26.07
CA VAL A 756 -6.06 7.50 26.69
C VAL A 756 -5.70 7.89 28.12
N GLN A 757 -5.39 6.89 28.95
CA GLN A 757 -4.65 7.13 30.19
C GLN A 757 -3.27 7.72 29.85
N PRO A 758 -2.92 8.94 30.28
CA PRO A 758 -1.59 9.53 30.04
C PRO A 758 -0.48 8.75 30.75
N ALA A 759 0.68 8.67 30.10
CA ALA A 759 1.82 7.84 30.51
C ALA A 759 2.47 8.24 31.84
N THR A 760 2.27 9.47 32.29
CA THR A 760 2.80 10.05 33.54
C THR A 760 1.85 9.93 34.73
N GLY A 761 0.67 9.33 34.56
CA GLY A 761 -0.39 9.23 35.57
C GLY A 761 -1.07 7.87 35.60
N GLY A 762 -2.13 7.76 36.40
CA GLY A 762 -2.96 6.55 36.51
C GLY A 762 -4.34 6.85 37.09
N GLY A 763 -5.27 5.91 36.94
CA GLY A 763 -6.55 5.92 37.65
C GLY A 763 -7.74 6.57 36.94
N ASN A 764 -7.57 7.10 35.73
CA ASN A 764 -8.66 7.72 34.97
C ASN A 764 -9.68 6.69 34.45
N GLY A 765 -10.93 7.11 34.28
CA GLY A 765 -11.95 6.31 33.61
C GLY A 765 -11.73 6.29 32.10
N VAL A 766 -11.30 5.15 31.56
CA VAL A 766 -11.04 4.94 30.12
C VAL A 766 -12.16 4.14 29.44
N LEU A 767 -12.49 4.51 28.20
CA LEU A 767 -13.64 3.98 27.46
C LEU A 767 -13.17 3.10 26.30
N THR A 768 -13.04 1.79 26.56
CA THR A 768 -12.52 0.83 25.58
C THR A 768 -13.66 0.22 24.76
N GLY A 769 -13.55 0.29 23.43
CA GLY A 769 -14.50 -0.34 22.52
C GLY A 769 -14.32 -1.85 22.48
N SER A 770 -15.19 -2.59 23.13
CA SER A 770 -15.20 -4.05 23.16
C SER A 770 -16.06 -4.63 22.04
N ALA A 771 -15.67 -5.82 21.55
CA ALA A 771 -16.39 -6.57 20.51
C ALA A 771 -16.78 -5.75 19.27
N PHE A 772 -15.88 -4.88 18.79
CA PHE A 772 -16.12 -4.02 17.64
C PHE A 772 -16.13 -4.84 16.35
N VAL A 773 -17.26 -4.90 15.64
CA VAL A 773 -17.45 -5.69 14.42
C VAL A 773 -17.85 -4.78 13.27
N ILE A 774 -17.00 -4.65 12.25
CA ILE A 774 -17.30 -3.95 10.99
C ILE A 774 -17.88 -4.96 10.00
N THR A 775 -18.99 -4.62 9.34
CA THR A 775 -19.65 -5.44 8.32
C THR A 775 -19.83 -4.65 7.01
N GLU A 776 -19.35 -5.27 5.93
CA GLU A 776 -19.38 -4.80 4.55
C GLU A 776 -20.15 -5.81 3.70
N ASP A 777 -21.47 -5.67 3.58
CA ASP A 777 -22.29 -6.52 2.71
C ASP A 777 -22.63 -5.79 1.42
N GLY A 778 -22.16 -6.31 0.28
CA GLY A 778 -22.36 -5.71 -1.05
C GLY A 778 -23.59 -6.21 -1.80
N ALA A 779 -24.35 -7.11 -1.21
CA ALA A 779 -25.62 -7.63 -1.73
C ALA A 779 -26.83 -7.13 -0.92
N ASN A 780 -26.61 -6.60 0.29
CA ASN A 780 -27.65 -5.92 1.08
C ASN A 780 -27.75 -4.43 0.74
N ALA A 781 -28.97 -3.91 0.61
CA ALA A 781 -29.20 -2.49 0.36
C ALA A 781 -28.67 -1.60 1.51
N PRO A 782 -28.08 -0.42 1.22
CA PRO A 782 -28.07 0.28 -0.08
C PRO A 782 -26.94 -0.13 -1.04
N ASN A 783 -26.09 -1.09 -0.67
CA ASN A 783 -24.89 -1.44 -1.45
C ASN A 783 -25.23 -2.21 -2.73
N THR A 784 -24.43 -1.99 -3.78
CA THR A 784 -24.57 -2.67 -5.09
C THR A 784 -23.30 -3.41 -5.54
N TRP A 785 -22.17 -3.19 -4.86
CA TRP A 785 -20.85 -3.56 -5.38
C TRP A 785 -20.63 -5.06 -5.59
N ALA A 786 -21.32 -5.97 -4.88
CA ALA A 786 -21.04 -7.40 -4.98
C ALA A 786 -21.42 -8.02 -6.34
N ALA A 787 -22.37 -7.42 -7.07
CA ALA A 787 -22.77 -7.86 -8.40
C ALA A 787 -21.93 -7.22 -9.52
N ILE A 788 -21.33 -6.06 -9.26
CA ILE A 788 -20.65 -5.21 -10.26
C ILE A 788 -19.12 -5.40 -10.22
N THR A 789 -18.57 -5.83 -9.08
CA THR A 789 -17.13 -5.88 -8.85
C THR A 789 -16.71 -7.23 -8.30
N THR A 790 -15.61 -7.79 -8.78
CA THR A 790 -15.08 -9.07 -8.30
C THR A 790 -13.94 -8.85 -7.31
N HIS A 791 -13.92 -9.65 -6.25
CA HIS A 791 -12.87 -9.63 -5.23
C HIS A 791 -11.46 -9.84 -5.80
N ARG A 792 -10.49 -9.12 -5.23
CA ARG A 792 -9.07 -9.21 -5.53
C ARG A 792 -8.28 -9.27 -4.22
N GLN A 793 -7.19 -10.00 -4.25
CA GLN A 793 -6.28 -10.12 -3.12
C GLN A 793 -5.63 -8.77 -2.76
N ASN A 794 -5.04 -8.71 -1.58
CA ASN A 794 -4.68 -7.49 -0.83
C ASN A 794 -5.89 -6.86 -0.12
N THR A 795 -6.90 -7.67 0.24
CA THR A 795 -7.94 -7.24 1.18
C THR A 795 -7.42 -7.48 2.61
N VAL A 796 -7.16 -6.38 3.33
CA VAL A 796 -6.39 -6.40 4.59
C VAL A 796 -7.08 -5.63 5.71
N ALA A 797 -6.99 -6.16 6.93
CA ALA A 797 -7.41 -5.49 8.15
C ALA A 797 -6.18 -5.20 9.02
N SER A 798 -5.96 -3.94 9.36
CA SER A 798 -4.85 -3.53 10.25
C SER A 798 -4.99 -4.04 11.69
N ARG A 799 -6.22 -4.36 12.11
CA ARG A 799 -6.56 -4.94 13.42
C ARG A 799 -7.76 -5.87 13.26
N GLY A 800 -7.84 -6.87 14.13
CA GLY A 800 -8.97 -7.81 14.21
C GLY A 800 -8.78 -9.09 13.40
N THR A 801 -9.84 -9.89 13.33
CA THR A 801 -9.94 -11.07 12.46
C THR A 801 -10.93 -10.77 11.33
N LEU A 802 -10.41 -10.70 10.11
CA LEU A 802 -11.22 -10.56 8.90
C LEU A 802 -11.82 -11.91 8.50
N GLN A 803 -13.08 -11.90 8.07
CA GLN A 803 -13.84 -13.05 7.58
C GLN A 803 -14.48 -12.71 6.23
N PHE A 804 -14.46 -13.68 5.32
CA PHE A 804 -14.91 -13.54 3.94
C PHE A 804 -16.14 -14.41 3.70
N PHE A 805 -17.19 -13.88 3.07
CA PHE A 805 -18.46 -14.58 2.88
C PHE A 805 -18.96 -14.52 1.43
N ASN A 806 -19.62 -15.60 1.00
CA ASN A 806 -20.51 -15.62 -0.14
C ASN A 806 -21.95 -15.76 0.37
N GLY A 807 -22.68 -14.66 0.43
CA GLY A 807 -23.95 -14.52 1.15
C GLY A 807 -23.83 -14.94 2.63
N ALA A 808 -24.52 -16.02 2.99
CA ALA A 808 -24.48 -16.61 4.32
C ALA A 808 -23.28 -17.57 4.56
N VAL A 809 -22.58 -18.01 3.51
CA VAL A 809 -21.52 -19.02 3.60
C VAL A 809 -20.19 -18.37 3.95
N LEU A 810 -19.60 -18.73 5.09
CA LEU A 810 -18.23 -18.37 5.46
C LEU A 810 -17.23 -19.13 4.57
N LEU A 811 -16.34 -18.39 3.92
CA LEU A 811 -15.25 -18.90 3.08
C LEU A 811 -13.98 -19.15 3.89
N GLY A 812 -13.72 -18.32 4.91
CA GLY A 812 -12.58 -18.44 5.81
C GLY A 812 -12.12 -17.09 6.39
N THR A 813 -10.93 -17.09 7.00
CA THR A 813 -10.24 -15.91 7.55
C THR A 813 -8.96 -15.54 6.79
N THR A 814 -8.62 -16.27 5.72
CA THR A 814 -7.50 -15.99 4.83
C THR A 814 -8.02 -15.32 3.57
N ASP A 815 -7.30 -14.31 3.06
CA ASP A 815 -7.68 -13.57 1.85
C ASP A 815 -7.85 -14.52 0.65
N PRO A 816 -9.09 -14.72 0.12
CA PRO A 816 -9.36 -15.69 -0.94
C PRO A 816 -8.63 -15.35 -2.23
N ALA A 817 -8.41 -16.36 -3.08
CA ALA A 817 -7.80 -16.14 -4.40
C ALA A 817 -8.58 -15.09 -5.21
N SER A 818 -7.85 -14.21 -5.90
CA SER A 818 -8.43 -13.23 -6.82
C SER A 818 -9.40 -13.89 -7.80
N GLY A 819 -10.61 -13.34 -7.94
CA GLY A 819 -11.70 -14.00 -8.68
C GLY A 819 -12.71 -14.77 -7.83
N THR A 820 -12.45 -15.00 -6.54
CA THR A 820 -13.43 -15.65 -5.65
C THR A 820 -14.68 -14.78 -5.48
N ALA A 821 -15.87 -15.39 -5.55
CA ALA A 821 -17.14 -14.71 -5.28
C ALA A 821 -17.30 -14.36 -3.78
N VAL A 822 -16.76 -13.22 -3.36
CA VAL A 822 -16.95 -12.64 -2.02
C VAL A 822 -17.98 -11.52 -2.11
N THR A 823 -19.14 -11.69 -1.44
CA THR A 823 -20.22 -10.69 -1.41
C THR A 823 -20.28 -9.92 -0.11
N ARG A 824 -19.66 -10.43 0.96
CA ARG A 824 -19.61 -9.77 2.27
C ARG A 824 -18.27 -9.99 2.97
N TYR A 825 -17.77 -8.96 3.62
CA TYR A 825 -16.64 -9.01 4.55
C TYR A 825 -17.11 -8.67 5.97
N VAL A 826 -16.50 -9.29 6.98
CA VAL A 826 -16.74 -8.95 8.40
C VAL A 826 -15.39 -8.90 9.12
N ASN A 827 -15.04 -7.78 9.75
CA ASN A 827 -13.84 -7.67 10.57
C ASN A 827 -14.20 -7.58 12.06
N THR A 828 -13.73 -8.54 12.85
CA THR A 828 -13.99 -8.60 14.31
C THR A 828 -12.76 -8.17 15.09
N ILE A 829 -12.86 -7.04 15.80
CA ILE A 829 -11.83 -6.45 16.65
C ILE A 829 -12.24 -6.65 18.12
N PRO A 830 -11.62 -7.57 18.88
CA PRO A 830 -12.06 -7.89 20.23
C PRO A 830 -12.02 -6.71 21.22
N SER A 831 -11.07 -5.79 21.02
CA SER A 831 -10.87 -4.60 21.83
C SER A 831 -10.16 -3.49 21.04
N LEU A 832 -10.69 -2.28 21.12
CA LEU A 832 -10.15 -1.04 20.57
C LEU A 832 -9.99 -0.02 21.70
N ALA A 833 -8.76 0.11 22.21
CA ALA A 833 -8.41 1.03 23.28
C ALA A 833 -8.61 2.52 22.87
N PRO A 834 -8.73 3.45 23.81
CA PRO A 834 -8.83 4.89 23.51
C PRO A 834 -7.70 5.40 22.60
N GLN A 835 -7.98 6.46 21.83
CA GLN A 835 -7.20 7.02 20.71
C GLN A 835 -6.75 6.03 19.62
N THR A 836 -6.95 4.72 19.80
CA THR A 836 -6.46 3.69 18.88
C THR A 836 -7.38 3.60 17.69
N GLY A 837 -6.79 3.63 16.49
CA GLY A 837 -7.49 3.42 15.24
C GLY A 837 -6.90 2.31 14.38
N GLY A 838 -7.43 2.23 13.17
CA GLY A 838 -6.98 1.34 12.11
C GLY A 838 -7.83 1.52 10.86
N ALA A 839 -7.47 0.78 9.82
CA ALA A 839 -8.23 0.64 8.58
C ALA A 839 -8.62 -0.83 8.32
N LEU A 840 -9.74 -1.00 7.61
CA LEU A 840 -10.06 -2.17 6.79
C LEU A 840 -10.01 -1.73 5.33
N THR A 841 -9.15 -2.34 4.53
CA THR A 841 -8.98 -2.05 3.10
C THR A 841 -9.54 -3.21 2.29
N LEU A 842 -10.48 -2.94 1.38
CA LEU A 842 -11.08 -3.92 0.48
C LEU A 842 -10.67 -3.63 -0.96
N ARG A 843 -10.03 -4.58 -1.64
CA ARG A 843 -9.67 -4.43 -3.06
C ARG A 843 -10.63 -5.22 -3.95
N ARG A 844 -11.23 -4.55 -4.93
CA ARG A 844 -12.10 -5.17 -5.95
C ARG A 844 -11.74 -4.65 -7.33
N ILE A 845 -11.91 -5.49 -8.35
CA ILE A 845 -11.86 -5.05 -9.75
C ILE A 845 -13.29 -4.68 -10.16
N VAL A 846 -13.47 -3.65 -10.99
CA VAL A 846 -14.69 -3.54 -11.79
C VAL A 846 -14.67 -4.71 -12.78
N ASN A 847 -15.76 -5.49 -12.83
CA ASN A 847 -15.91 -6.52 -13.85
C ASN A 847 -15.81 -5.84 -15.22
#